data_AF-A0A942C694-F1
#
_entry.id   AF-A0A942C694-F1
#
_cell.length_a   1.000
_cell.length_b   1.000
_cell.length_c   1.000
_cell.angle_alpha   90.00
_cell.angle_beta   90.00
_cell.angle_gamma   90.00
#
_symmetry.space_group_name_H-M   'P 1'
#
loop_
_entity.id
_entity.type
_entity.pdbx_description
1 polymer ?
#
loop_
_entity_poly.entity_id
_entity_poly.type
_entity_poly.pdbx_seq_one_letter_code
_entity_poly.pdbx_strand_id
1 'polypeptide(L)'
;MKVRIVYMTVLITACLLSNLSLRVPTQSVVQAQANSNCPTTEVPSTVVGRAGSVEDQFMLREPLRLALVNPDGDASFFATNDTNFGGNATLPRIAQTGGSAKGLRISSPRGRTVAISCRESFWDINFMLAGLGATAGDRVRLFMQPDAIGRGAINLATFQIANNSGGANLTYLEPSAKLYGNGHIQQNVGAFFPYIIGAGQSGRRTDQITIALSMDPRAPTMGCMHLGVEITRDGGPGTSTIAFNSFVLVREGPSNGSGTGLFTGQNGTYPTRQPCDRACPTCKPGCERATVPMTTVGSNNEQFLLRDPFRFTLTGARGNASFFGTNDLNFGGNVTLTRIAQAGGVAQALQVAGVGSTANALACRDHVWDVNFMLAGSGATAGDRVRLYLQRNEDGGPRVDLATFVVAAGGGGANLTQLESSAKLYANGHVQQNVGAFLGYNIPAGSSGQRTDQITIALSMDPRAPTAGCQFLGIEVIRDGGNGTTTVAFNSIVVVRDASNTATGVGLFTGQIGTYPTKPECAPGCPSCCASTEVVTTVVGKAGSTEDQFMLRDPLKFTLLEPDGDASFFATNDANFGSNAILSPIAQAGGSAKGLRISSRGGRTLALSCRESFWDINFMLAGAGVTARDRVRLFMTPDGRRQFDLARFAIGAGGANLTYLEPSSKLYGNGHIQLPPGAFLPFNINAGASGRRTDQITIALSMDPRAPTMACLHLGVEIIRDGGAGTTSVVFNTLVLVREGPSNGSGTGLFTGQNGTYPTRQPCDRACPKCDL
;
A
#
# COMPACT_ATOMS: atom_id res chain seq x y z
N MET A 1 -44.02 -58.12 -19.43
CA MET A 1 -43.97 -57.10 -18.34
C MET A 1 -42.55 -56.66 -17.94
N LYS A 2 -41.51 -57.52 -18.01
CA LYS A 2 -40.13 -57.16 -17.59
C LYS A 2 -39.36 -56.20 -18.53
N VAL A 3 -39.69 -56.14 -19.82
CA VAL A 3 -38.95 -55.28 -20.78
C VAL A 3 -39.38 -53.82 -20.72
N ARG A 4 -40.63 -53.50 -20.34
CA ARG A 4 -41.12 -52.11 -20.26
C ARG A 4 -40.58 -51.32 -19.06
N ILE A 5 -40.20 -52.00 -17.98
CA ILE A 5 -39.66 -51.35 -16.79
C ILE A 5 -38.23 -50.85 -17.05
N VAL A 6 -37.40 -51.63 -17.77
CA VAL A 6 -36.00 -51.26 -18.06
C VAL A 6 -35.91 -50.02 -18.96
N TYR A 7 -36.78 -49.89 -19.96
CA TYR A 7 -36.80 -48.68 -20.81
C TYR A 7 -37.29 -47.44 -20.06
N MET A 8 -38.22 -47.59 -19.12
CA MET A 8 -38.69 -46.45 -18.33
C MET A 8 -37.63 -45.95 -17.35
N THR A 9 -36.85 -46.86 -16.73
CA THR A 9 -35.74 -46.47 -15.86
C THR A 9 -34.65 -45.76 -16.66
N VAL A 10 -34.29 -46.24 -17.85
CA VAL A 10 -33.26 -45.61 -18.70
C VAL A 10 -33.69 -44.22 -19.18
N LEU A 11 -34.97 -44.02 -19.54
CA LEU A 11 -35.51 -42.72 -19.94
C LEU A 11 -35.57 -41.73 -18.77
N ILE A 12 -35.90 -42.18 -17.57
CA ILE A 12 -35.92 -41.33 -16.37
C ILE A 12 -34.49 -40.94 -15.97
N THR A 13 -33.51 -41.85 -16.06
CA THR A 13 -32.10 -41.53 -15.78
C THR A 13 -31.51 -40.59 -16.84
N ALA A 14 -31.88 -40.74 -18.11
CA ALA A 14 -31.45 -39.84 -19.18
C ALA A 14 -32.08 -38.43 -19.08
N CYS A 15 -33.33 -38.31 -18.61
CA CYS A 15 -33.98 -37.02 -18.33
C CYS A 15 -33.48 -36.35 -17.05
N LEU A 16 -33.04 -37.11 -16.04
CA LEU A 16 -32.39 -36.59 -14.84
C LEU A 16 -30.96 -36.12 -15.12
N LEU A 17 -30.23 -36.81 -16.02
CA LEU A 17 -28.88 -36.41 -16.44
C LEU A 17 -28.88 -35.20 -17.39
N SER A 18 -29.92 -34.98 -18.20
CA SER A 18 -30.01 -33.81 -19.09
C SER A 18 -30.48 -32.53 -18.39
N ASN A 19 -31.08 -32.62 -17.20
CA ASN A 19 -31.40 -31.46 -16.34
C ASN A 19 -30.31 -31.13 -15.30
N LEU A 20 -29.25 -31.95 -15.23
CA LEU A 20 -28.03 -31.69 -14.44
C LEU A 20 -26.96 -30.92 -15.22
N SER A 21 -27.33 -30.36 -16.37
CA SER A 21 -26.61 -29.24 -16.97
C SER A 21 -26.79 -28.02 -16.07
N LEU A 22 -26.03 -27.98 -14.99
CA LEU A 22 -25.80 -26.79 -14.18
C LEU A 22 -25.51 -25.64 -15.13
N ARG A 23 -26.54 -24.81 -15.35
CA ARG A 23 -26.35 -23.39 -15.63
C ARG A 23 -25.58 -22.84 -14.44
N VAL A 24 -24.27 -22.95 -14.51
CA VAL A 24 -23.38 -22.06 -13.77
C VAL A 24 -23.83 -20.67 -14.20
N PRO A 25 -24.36 -19.82 -13.29
CA PRO A 25 -24.47 -18.42 -13.63
C PRO A 25 -23.04 -18.02 -13.97
N THR A 26 -22.81 -17.57 -15.20
CA THR A 26 -21.61 -16.84 -15.59
C THR A 26 -21.61 -15.54 -14.79
N GLN A 27 -21.35 -15.64 -13.49
CA GLN A 27 -20.62 -14.63 -12.78
C GLN A 27 -19.31 -14.58 -13.51
N SER A 28 -19.14 -13.52 -14.31
CA SER A 28 -17.85 -13.06 -14.75
C SER A 28 -16.96 -13.03 -13.51
N VAL A 29 -16.16 -14.09 -13.38
CA VAL A 29 -15.03 -14.12 -12.48
C VAL A 29 -14.18 -12.94 -12.94
N VAL A 30 -14.22 -11.85 -12.19
CA VAL A 30 -13.15 -10.87 -12.22
C VAL A 30 -11.94 -11.65 -11.74
N GLN A 31 -11.20 -12.23 -12.69
CA GLN A 31 -9.85 -12.67 -12.46
C GLN A 31 -9.17 -11.47 -11.80
N ALA A 32 -8.72 -11.65 -10.56
CA ALA A 32 -7.77 -10.77 -9.93
C ALA A 32 -6.47 -10.88 -10.74
N GLN A 33 -6.44 -10.19 -11.89
CA GLN A 33 -5.20 -9.81 -12.52
C GLN A 33 -4.50 -8.91 -11.50
N ALA A 34 -3.32 -9.35 -11.08
CA ALA A 34 -2.34 -8.53 -10.41
C ALA A 34 -2.02 -7.33 -11.31
N ASN A 35 -2.82 -6.28 -11.20
CA ASN A 35 -2.46 -4.97 -11.69
C ASN A 35 -1.89 -4.22 -10.50
N SER A 36 -0.70 -3.67 -10.69
CA SER A 36 -0.05 -2.63 -9.87
C SER A 36 -0.86 -1.32 -9.81
N ASN A 37 -2.19 -1.40 -9.97
CA ASN A 37 -3.14 -0.31 -9.99
C ASN A 37 -4.13 -0.61 -8.86
N CYS A 38 -4.40 0.37 -8.00
CA CYS A 38 -5.50 0.31 -7.05
C CYS A 38 -6.77 -0.19 -7.73
N PRO A 39 -7.69 -0.82 -6.98
CA PRO A 39 -9.05 -1.01 -7.45
C PRO A 39 -9.57 0.30 -8.03
N THR A 40 -9.98 0.26 -9.29
CA THR A 40 -10.59 1.40 -9.95
C THR A 40 -12.00 1.07 -10.39
N THR A 41 -12.84 2.08 -10.45
CA THR A 41 -14.19 1.95 -10.99
C THR A 41 -14.49 3.11 -11.92
N GLU A 42 -15.51 2.94 -12.74
CA GLU A 42 -15.96 3.94 -13.71
C GLU A 42 -17.38 4.35 -13.33
N VAL A 43 -17.53 5.61 -12.95
CA VAL A 43 -18.81 6.21 -12.61
C VAL A 43 -19.33 6.97 -13.83
N PRO A 44 -20.63 6.83 -14.18
CA PRO A 44 -21.22 7.58 -15.27
C PRO A 44 -20.98 9.08 -15.13
N SER A 45 -20.62 9.73 -16.24
CA SER A 45 -20.50 11.18 -16.31
C SER A 45 -21.48 11.73 -17.34
N THR A 46 -22.05 12.88 -17.02
CA THR A 46 -23.07 13.55 -17.83
C THR A 46 -22.67 15.00 -18.08
N VAL A 47 -23.29 15.63 -19.06
CA VAL A 47 -23.13 17.03 -19.40
C VAL A 47 -24.49 17.65 -19.67
N VAL A 48 -24.66 18.92 -19.31
CA VAL A 48 -25.89 19.67 -19.62
C VAL A 48 -25.86 20.10 -21.09
N GLY A 49 -26.94 19.83 -21.80
CA GLY A 49 -27.15 20.22 -23.20
C GLY A 49 -28.60 20.61 -23.45
N ARG A 50 -29.01 20.63 -24.73
CA ARG A 50 -30.38 20.95 -25.14
C ARG A 50 -31.02 19.84 -25.95
N ALA A 51 -32.20 19.40 -25.51
CA ALA A 51 -33.13 18.61 -26.31
C ALA A 51 -34.23 19.54 -26.84
N GLY A 52 -34.11 19.94 -28.12
CA GLY A 52 -34.95 21.00 -28.68
C GLY A 52 -34.73 22.35 -27.96
N SER A 53 -35.77 22.87 -27.30
CA SER A 53 -35.71 24.11 -26.50
C SER A 53 -35.51 23.87 -25.00
N VAL A 54 -35.44 22.61 -24.54
CA VAL A 54 -35.38 22.24 -23.13
C VAL A 54 -33.97 21.79 -22.75
N GLU A 55 -33.50 22.19 -21.57
CA GLU A 55 -32.23 21.68 -21.02
C GLU A 55 -32.38 20.25 -20.53
N ASP A 56 -31.40 19.42 -20.83
CA ASP A 56 -31.36 18.02 -20.39
C ASP A 56 -29.91 17.59 -20.11
N GLN A 57 -29.74 16.48 -19.40
CA GLN A 57 -28.45 15.85 -19.21
C GLN A 57 -28.22 14.75 -20.23
N PHE A 58 -27.03 14.74 -20.81
CA PHE A 58 -26.62 13.75 -21.79
C PHE A 58 -25.45 12.95 -21.23
N MET A 59 -25.50 11.64 -21.39
CA MET A 59 -24.42 10.78 -20.93
C MET A 59 -23.21 10.91 -21.85
N LEU A 60 -22.04 11.10 -21.25
CA LEU A 60 -20.78 11.13 -21.98
C LEU A 60 -20.32 9.69 -22.29
N ARG A 61 -19.71 9.51 -23.46
CA ARG A 61 -19.19 8.21 -23.91
C ARG A 61 -18.12 7.64 -22.99
N GLU A 62 -17.28 8.50 -22.41
CA GLU A 62 -16.21 8.08 -21.51
C GLU A 62 -16.56 8.41 -20.06
N PRO A 63 -16.83 7.40 -19.20
CA PRO A 63 -17.16 7.62 -17.80
C PRO A 63 -15.97 8.22 -17.02
N LEU A 64 -16.25 8.77 -15.84
CA LEU A 64 -15.20 9.26 -14.95
C LEU A 64 -14.64 8.11 -14.12
N ARG A 65 -13.33 7.90 -14.21
CA ARG A 65 -12.64 6.87 -13.44
C ARG A 65 -12.31 7.38 -12.02
N LEU A 66 -12.52 6.50 -11.03
CA LEU A 66 -12.12 6.67 -9.64
C LEU A 66 -11.13 5.57 -9.26
N ALA A 67 -10.14 5.92 -8.45
CA ALA A 67 -9.14 5.00 -7.91
C ALA A 67 -9.20 4.98 -6.38
N LEU A 68 -9.11 3.79 -5.78
CA LEU A 68 -9.10 3.58 -4.34
C LEU A 68 -7.68 3.74 -3.78
N VAL A 69 -7.31 4.93 -3.31
CA VAL A 69 -5.90 5.28 -3.04
C VAL A 69 -5.39 4.88 -1.65
N ASN A 70 -6.27 4.50 -0.72
CA ASN A 70 -5.90 4.02 0.63
C ASN A 70 -6.97 3.04 1.13
N PRO A 71 -7.03 1.79 0.61
CA PRO A 71 -7.98 0.81 1.13
C PRO A 71 -7.50 0.23 2.45
N ASP A 72 -8.16 0.59 3.57
CA ASP A 72 -8.07 -0.23 4.78
C ASP A 72 -9.02 -1.43 4.67
N GLY A 73 -8.52 -2.61 5.03
CA GLY A 73 -9.34 -3.81 5.26
C GLY A 73 -10.11 -4.27 4.02
N ASP A 74 -11.44 -4.27 4.10
CA ASP A 74 -12.38 -4.83 3.10
C ASP A 74 -12.98 -3.79 2.13
N ALA A 75 -12.39 -2.59 2.06
CA ALA A 75 -12.87 -1.51 1.22
C ALA A 75 -12.94 -1.92 -0.26
N SER A 76 -14.10 -1.72 -0.90
CA SER A 76 -14.31 -2.17 -2.28
C SER A 76 -15.32 -1.33 -3.06
N PHE A 77 -15.12 -1.26 -4.37
CA PHE A 77 -16.13 -0.77 -5.30
C PHE A 77 -17.09 -1.89 -5.71
N PHE A 78 -18.34 -1.54 -5.99
CA PHE A 78 -19.33 -2.45 -6.55
C PHE A 78 -20.26 -1.73 -7.52
N ALA A 79 -20.81 -2.45 -8.50
CA ALA A 79 -21.86 -1.91 -9.36
C ALA A 79 -23.20 -1.97 -8.63
N THR A 80 -23.94 -0.86 -8.59
CA THR A 80 -25.25 -0.84 -7.94
C THR A 80 -26.30 -1.52 -8.82
N ASN A 81 -27.21 -2.27 -8.20
CA ASN A 81 -28.39 -2.85 -8.79
C ASN A 81 -29.52 -2.93 -7.75
N ASP A 82 -30.70 -3.33 -8.20
CA ASP A 82 -31.88 -3.43 -7.32
C ASP A 82 -31.64 -4.36 -6.11
N THR A 83 -30.85 -5.42 -6.29
CA THR A 83 -30.56 -6.41 -5.25
C THR A 83 -29.57 -5.91 -4.19
N ASN A 84 -28.57 -5.11 -4.56
CA ASN A 84 -27.47 -4.71 -3.66
C ASN A 84 -27.51 -3.25 -3.19
N PHE A 85 -28.35 -2.42 -3.80
CA PHE A 85 -28.49 -1.01 -3.44
C PHE A 85 -29.94 -0.46 -3.61
N GLY A 86 -30.89 -1.30 -4.00
CA GLY A 86 -32.30 -0.92 -4.20
C GLY A 86 -32.53 -0.07 -5.44
N GLY A 87 -33.72 -0.16 -6.03
CA GLY A 87 -34.10 0.63 -7.20
C GLY A 87 -34.23 2.12 -6.89
N ASN A 88 -33.89 2.98 -7.85
CA ASN A 88 -34.07 4.44 -7.82
C ASN A 88 -34.52 4.86 -9.23
N ALA A 89 -35.46 5.80 -9.40
CA ALA A 89 -35.94 6.28 -10.70
C ALA A 89 -34.83 6.72 -11.68
N THR A 90 -33.67 7.19 -11.18
CA THR A 90 -32.53 7.61 -12.00
C THR A 90 -31.67 6.42 -12.48
N LEU A 91 -31.64 5.31 -11.73
CA LEU A 91 -30.80 4.14 -12.04
C LEU A 91 -31.23 3.41 -13.34
N PRO A 92 -32.53 3.16 -13.61
CA PRO A 92 -32.98 2.62 -14.89
C PRO A 92 -32.65 3.52 -16.08
N ARG A 93 -32.68 4.85 -15.93
CA ARG A 93 -32.37 5.79 -17.02
C ARG A 93 -30.89 5.77 -17.38
N ILE A 94 -30.02 5.70 -16.38
CA ILE A 94 -28.57 5.49 -16.56
C ILE A 94 -28.31 4.12 -17.21
N ALA A 95 -29.01 3.06 -16.75
CA ALA A 95 -28.87 1.72 -17.30
C ALA A 95 -29.34 1.61 -18.76
N GLN A 96 -30.46 2.24 -19.12
CA GLN A 96 -31.01 2.27 -20.48
C GLN A 96 -30.07 2.93 -21.50
N THR A 97 -29.24 3.87 -21.04
CA THR A 97 -28.26 4.54 -21.89
C THR A 97 -26.90 3.83 -21.92
N GLY A 98 -26.75 2.72 -21.17
CA GLY A 98 -25.54 1.88 -21.13
C GLY A 98 -24.59 2.17 -19.97
N GLY A 99 -24.96 3.03 -19.02
CA GLY A 99 -24.18 3.33 -17.82
C GLY A 99 -24.52 2.43 -16.63
N SER A 100 -23.67 2.43 -15.60
CA SER A 100 -23.95 1.74 -14.34
C SER A 100 -23.36 2.53 -13.17
N ALA A 101 -24.22 2.99 -12.27
CA ALA A 101 -23.82 3.64 -11.03
C ALA A 101 -22.96 2.71 -10.16
N LYS A 102 -22.05 3.31 -9.38
CA LYS A 102 -21.06 2.58 -8.58
C LYS A 102 -21.10 3.00 -7.13
N GLY A 103 -20.98 2.02 -6.24
CA GLY A 103 -20.83 2.22 -4.82
C GLY A 103 -19.41 1.98 -4.34
N LEU A 104 -19.00 2.70 -3.31
CA LEU A 104 -17.85 2.44 -2.46
C LEU A 104 -18.35 2.04 -1.08
N ARG A 105 -17.85 0.93 -0.55
CA ARG A 105 -18.20 0.43 0.78
C ARG A 105 -16.97 0.04 1.59
N ILE A 106 -17.11 0.07 2.91
CA ILE A 106 -16.16 -0.48 3.88
C ILE A 106 -16.92 -1.00 5.10
N SER A 107 -16.51 -2.16 5.63
CA SER A 107 -17.13 -2.75 6.84
C SER A 107 -16.15 -2.90 7.99
N SER A 108 -14.85 -2.84 7.70
CA SER A 108 -13.77 -2.95 8.66
C SER A 108 -13.93 -1.90 9.77
N PRO A 109 -14.11 -2.30 11.05
CA PRO A 109 -14.25 -1.36 12.16
C PRO A 109 -13.02 -0.45 12.26
N ARG A 110 -13.25 0.85 12.44
CA ARG A 110 -12.19 1.89 12.43
C ARG A 110 -11.34 1.95 11.16
N GLY A 111 -11.78 1.28 10.09
CA GLY A 111 -11.17 1.40 8.79
C GLY A 111 -11.45 2.77 8.18
N ARG A 112 -10.50 3.24 7.40
CA ARG A 112 -10.63 4.41 6.57
C ARG A 112 -10.40 4.00 5.11
N THR A 113 -11.22 4.55 4.22
CA THR A 113 -10.98 4.38 2.79
C THR A 113 -11.16 5.68 2.04
N VAL A 114 -10.33 5.88 1.02
CA VAL A 114 -10.34 7.08 0.19
C VAL A 114 -10.35 6.67 -1.28
N ALA A 115 -11.30 7.21 -2.03
CA ALA A 115 -11.36 7.10 -3.49
C ALA A 115 -11.23 8.49 -4.14
N ILE A 116 -10.44 8.59 -5.22
CA ILE A 116 -10.15 9.84 -5.89
C ILE A 116 -10.39 9.68 -7.40
N SER A 117 -11.09 10.64 -8.01
CA SER A 117 -11.36 10.66 -9.44
C SER A 117 -10.15 11.13 -10.27
N CYS A 118 -10.19 10.89 -11.58
CA CYS A 118 -9.36 11.68 -12.51
C CYS A 118 -9.73 13.16 -12.44
N ARG A 119 -8.77 14.01 -12.80
CA ARG A 119 -8.94 15.46 -12.85
C ARG A 119 -9.99 15.83 -13.88
N GLU A 120 -10.93 16.67 -13.47
CA GLU A 120 -12.06 17.11 -14.30
C GLU A 120 -12.65 18.42 -13.76
N SER A 121 -13.49 19.07 -14.57
CA SER A 121 -14.31 20.20 -14.13
C SER A 121 -15.73 19.73 -13.79
N PHE A 122 -16.14 19.92 -12.55
CA PHE A 122 -17.42 19.43 -12.02
C PHE A 122 -18.43 20.57 -11.90
N TRP A 123 -19.68 20.26 -12.26
CA TRP A 123 -20.82 21.13 -12.01
C TRP A 123 -21.63 20.60 -10.83
N ASP A 124 -22.14 19.36 -10.94
CA ASP A 124 -22.94 18.71 -9.89
C ASP A 124 -22.42 17.31 -9.56
N ILE A 125 -22.63 16.91 -8.31
CA ILE A 125 -22.25 15.60 -7.78
C ILE A 125 -23.50 14.91 -7.21
N ASN A 126 -23.94 13.82 -7.85
CA ASN A 126 -25.14 13.07 -7.46
C ASN A 126 -24.80 11.75 -6.78
N PHE A 127 -25.22 11.58 -5.53
CA PHE A 127 -24.90 10.40 -4.73
C PHE A 127 -26.00 10.03 -3.72
N MET A 128 -25.85 8.88 -3.09
CA MET A 128 -26.68 8.38 -2.00
C MET A 128 -25.80 7.80 -0.91
N LEU A 129 -26.22 7.91 0.33
CA LEU A 129 -25.55 7.30 1.49
C LEU A 129 -26.36 6.11 1.98
N ALA A 130 -25.68 5.03 2.39
CA ALA A 130 -26.33 3.86 2.96
C ALA A 130 -25.55 3.30 4.15
N GLY A 131 -26.26 2.56 5.00
CA GLY A 131 -25.68 1.87 6.13
C GLY A 131 -26.41 0.58 6.48
N LEU A 132 -25.63 -0.42 6.89
CA LEU A 132 -26.10 -1.69 7.42
C LEU A 132 -25.42 -1.97 8.77
N GLY A 133 -26.18 -2.38 9.78
CA GLY A 133 -25.64 -2.69 11.11
C GLY A 133 -25.24 -1.45 11.91
N ALA A 134 -24.24 -1.57 12.78
CA ALA A 134 -23.77 -0.50 13.65
C ALA A 134 -22.83 0.45 12.88
N THR A 135 -23.42 1.49 12.30
CA THR A 135 -22.71 2.55 11.54
C THR A 135 -22.76 3.92 12.22
N ALA A 136 -23.41 4.00 13.37
CA ALA A 136 -23.44 5.18 14.24
C ALA A 136 -22.02 5.74 14.48
N GLY A 137 -21.83 7.05 14.26
CA GLY A 137 -20.55 7.73 14.43
C GLY A 137 -19.66 7.76 13.18
N ASP A 138 -19.93 6.91 12.18
CA ASP A 138 -19.18 6.89 10.92
C ASP A 138 -19.25 8.25 10.20
N ARG A 139 -18.24 8.56 9.39
CA ARG A 139 -18.15 9.83 8.65
C ARG A 139 -17.93 9.58 7.17
N VAL A 140 -18.64 10.34 6.34
CA VAL A 140 -18.44 10.39 4.89
C VAL A 140 -18.07 11.82 4.50
N ARG A 141 -16.89 12.00 3.92
CA ARG A 141 -16.36 13.31 3.53
C ARG A 141 -16.14 13.34 2.02
N LEU A 142 -16.74 14.31 1.34
CA LEU A 142 -16.44 14.65 -0.04
C LEU A 142 -15.52 15.87 -0.06
N PHE A 143 -14.52 15.86 -0.92
CA PHE A 143 -13.52 16.93 -1.02
C PHE A 143 -12.99 17.06 -2.45
N MET A 144 -12.37 18.17 -2.76
CA MET A 144 -11.65 18.41 -4.00
C MET A 144 -10.18 18.67 -3.74
N GLN A 145 -9.30 18.28 -4.65
CA GLN A 145 -7.87 18.58 -4.55
C GLN A 145 -7.25 18.88 -5.92
N PRO A 146 -6.28 19.80 -6.01
CA PRO A 146 -5.69 20.22 -7.28
C PRO A 146 -4.71 19.20 -7.87
N ASP A 147 -4.10 18.39 -7.01
CA ASP A 147 -3.16 17.34 -7.37
C ASP A 147 -3.48 16.02 -6.67
N ALA A 148 -2.87 14.92 -7.11
CA ALA A 148 -3.06 13.59 -6.52
C ALA A 148 -2.46 13.45 -5.09
N ILE A 149 -1.64 14.42 -4.65
CA ILE A 149 -0.90 14.39 -3.38
C ILE A 149 -1.74 15.01 -2.24
N GLY A 150 -2.81 15.72 -2.57
CA GLY A 150 -3.79 16.27 -1.62
C GLY A 150 -3.38 17.59 -0.99
N ARG A 151 -2.33 18.26 -1.50
CA ARG A 151 -1.96 19.59 -1.02
C ARG A 151 -3.00 20.61 -1.50
N GLY A 152 -3.54 21.38 -0.57
CA GLY A 152 -4.59 22.36 -0.87
C GLY A 152 -5.98 21.73 -1.11
N ALA A 153 -6.26 20.58 -0.51
CA ALA A 153 -7.58 19.97 -0.58
C ALA A 153 -8.66 20.87 0.09
N ILE A 154 -9.81 20.98 -0.57
CA ILE A 154 -10.99 21.74 -0.15
C ILE A 154 -12.06 20.74 0.24
N ASN A 155 -12.53 20.79 1.49
CA ASN A 155 -13.70 19.99 1.88
C ASN A 155 -14.94 20.54 1.17
N LEU A 156 -15.72 19.66 0.55
CA LEU A 156 -16.99 20.01 -0.10
C LEU A 156 -18.16 19.79 0.85
N ALA A 157 -18.27 18.58 1.40
CA ALA A 157 -19.32 18.23 2.33
C ALA A 157 -18.85 17.15 3.30
N THR A 158 -19.31 17.20 4.55
CA THR A 158 -19.09 16.13 5.53
C THR A 158 -20.41 15.69 6.13
N PHE A 159 -20.60 14.38 6.15
CA PHE A 159 -21.76 13.73 6.75
C PHE A 159 -21.31 12.87 7.92
N GLN A 160 -22.03 12.95 9.03
CA GLN A 160 -21.84 12.07 10.18
C GLN A 160 -23.08 11.19 10.34
N ILE A 161 -22.89 9.88 10.40
CA ILE A 161 -23.98 8.93 10.58
C ILE A 161 -24.50 9.05 12.01
N ALA A 162 -25.80 9.34 12.13
CA ALA A 162 -26.44 9.66 13.40
C ALA A 162 -26.60 8.42 14.28
N ASN A 163 -26.37 8.57 15.59
CA ASN A 163 -26.31 7.46 16.52
C ASN A 163 -27.64 6.71 16.72
N ASN A 164 -28.79 7.37 16.54
CA ASN A 164 -30.09 6.86 17.01
C ASN A 164 -31.22 6.87 15.96
N SER A 165 -30.95 7.20 14.69
CA SER A 165 -32.02 7.48 13.72
C SER A 165 -31.86 6.84 12.34
N GLY A 166 -30.82 6.03 12.11
CA GLY A 166 -30.60 5.35 10.84
C GLY A 166 -30.54 6.34 9.67
N GLY A 167 -29.63 7.31 9.72
CA GLY A 167 -29.46 8.36 8.71
C GLY A 167 -28.18 9.15 8.93
N ALA A 168 -27.97 10.22 8.17
CA ALA A 168 -26.76 11.04 8.20
C ALA A 168 -27.07 12.53 8.46
N ASN A 169 -26.31 13.17 9.33
CA ASN A 169 -26.33 14.62 9.54
C ASN A 169 -25.27 15.30 8.68
N LEU A 170 -25.64 16.35 7.94
CA LEU A 170 -24.69 17.22 7.25
C LEU A 170 -24.00 18.12 8.28
N THR A 171 -22.71 17.91 8.52
CA THR A 171 -21.92 18.65 9.53
C THR A 171 -21.08 19.76 8.93
N TYR A 172 -20.82 19.73 7.62
CA TYR A 172 -20.08 20.76 6.90
C TYR A 172 -20.53 20.81 5.44
N LEU A 173 -20.63 22.02 4.89
CA LEU A 173 -20.83 22.29 3.46
C LEU A 173 -19.93 23.48 3.09
N GLU A 174 -19.25 23.38 1.95
CA GLU A 174 -18.41 24.46 1.43
C GLU A 174 -19.28 25.69 1.08
N PRO A 175 -18.87 26.92 1.48
CA PRO A 175 -19.72 28.11 1.36
C PRO A 175 -20.23 28.47 -0.04
N SER A 176 -19.49 28.13 -1.09
CA SER A 176 -19.89 28.39 -2.48
C SER A 176 -20.77 27.26 -3.06
N ALA A 177 -20.84 26.11 -2.41
CA ALA A 177 -21.67 24.99 -2.83
C ALA A 177 -23.10 25.07 -2.26
N LYS A 178 -24.07 24.51 -3.00
CA LYS A 178 -25.43 24.26 -2.53
C LYS A 178 -25.67 22.76 -2.47
N LEU A 179 -26.46 22.32 -1.49
CA LEU A 179 -26.81 20.91 -1.34
C LEU A 179 -28.32 20.73 -1.44
N TYR A 180 -28.76 19.73 -2.19
CA TYR A 180 -30.17 19.40 -2.38
C TYR A 180 -30.45 17.96 -1.95
N GLY A 181 -31.46 17.78 -1.11
CA GLY A 181 -32.04 16.48 -0.77
C GLY A 181 -33.17 16.11 -1.74
N ASN A 182 -33.33 14.82 -2.01
CA ASN A 182 -34.25 14.31 -3.04
C ASN A 182 -33.97 14.92 -4.44
N GLY A 183 -32.74 15.39 -4.67
CA GLY A 183 -32.32 16.06 -5.91
C GLY A 183 -32.87 17.47 -6.17
N HIS A 184 -33.73 18.05 -5.32
CA HIS A 184 -34.33 19.37 -5.59
C HIS A 184 -34.65 20.23 -4.36
N ILE A 185 -34.60 19.70 -3.13
CA ILE A 185 -34.93 20.46 -1.91
C ILE A 185 -33.63 20.98 -1.29
N GLN A 186 -33.39 22.29 -1.33
CA GLN A 186 -32.16 22.87 -0.77
C GLN A 186 -32.04 22.59 0.74
N GLN A 187 -30.84 22.21 1.18
CA GLN A 187 -30.50 21.85 2.55
C GLN A 187 -29.33 22.69 3.06
N ASN A 188 -29.29 22.90 4.37
CA ASN A 188 -28.22 23.63 5.05
C ASN A 188 -27.48 22.72 6.02
N VAL A 189 -26.30 23.15 6.49
CA VAL A 189 -25.58 22.46 7.57
C VAL A 189 -26.50 22.26 8.79
N GLY A 190 -26.48 21.06 9.35
CA GLY A 190 -27.42 20.60 10.38
C GLY A 190 -28.59 19.78 9.84
N ALA A 191 -28.81 19.74 8.51
CA ALA A 191 -29.85 18.91 7.91
C ALA A 191 -29.62 17.40 8.15
N PHE A 192 -30.71 16.67 8.37
CA PHE A 192 -30.72 15.22 8.55
C PHE A 192 -31.27 14.51 7.31
N PHE A 193 -30.54 13.50 6.84
CA PHE A 193 -30.87 12.67 5.69
C PHE A 193 -31.20 11.25 6.17
N PRO A 194 -32.49 10.87 6.25
CA PRO A 194 -32.88 9.59 6.83
C PRO A 194 -32.68 8.43 5.84
N TYR A 195 -32.30 7.25 6.34
CA TYR A 195 -32.20 6.02 5.54
C TYR A 195 -33.57 5.34 5.44
N ILE A 196 -34.46 5.93 4.64
CA ILE A 196 -35.84 5.46 4.52
C ILE A 196 -36.02 4.40 3.43
N ILE A 197 -35.09 4.28 2.49
CA ILE A 197 -35.21 3.39 1.31
C ILE A 197 -34.39 2.11 1.52
N GLY A 198 -34.95 0.95 1.17
CA GLY A 198 -34.22 -0.32 1.22
C GLY A 198 -33.09 -0.36 0.19
N ALA A 199 -31.90 -0.79 0.62
CA ALA A 199 -30.68 -0.85 -0.20
C ALA A 199 -30.08 -2.27 -0.25
N GLY A 200 -30.90 -3.31 -0.06
CA GLY A 200 -30.47 -4.70 -0.13
C GLY A 200 -29.29 -5.01 0.80
N GLN A 201 -28.20 -5.55 0.24
CA GLN A 201 -26.96 -5.85 0.98
C GLN A 201 -26.26 -4.62 1.59
N SER A 202 -26.62 -3.41 1.18
CA SER A 202 -26.11 -2.16 1.77
C SER A 202 -27.02 -1.62 2.89
N GLY A 203 -28.04 -2.37 3.30
CA GLY A 203 -28.95 -2.03 4.39
C GLY A 203 -30.04 -1.06 3.95
N ARG A 204 -30.05 0.15 4.52
CA ARG A 204 -30.98 1.22 4.13
C ARG A 204 -30.19 2.43 3.65
N ARG A 205 -30.77 3.20 2.74
CA ARG A 205 -30.15 4.37 2.12
C ARG A 205 -31.02 5.61 2.14
N THR A 206 -30.38 6.75 1.95
CA THR A 206 -31.03 8.03 1.66
C THR A 206 -31.68 8.03 0.29
N ASP A 207 -32.52 9.03 0.04
CA ASP A 207 -32.80 9.47 -1.32
C ASP A 207 -31.56 10.13 -1.96
N GLN A 208 -31.64 10.50 -3.24
CA GLN A 208 -30.54 11.19 -3.93
C GLN A 208 -30.20 12.51 -3.25
N ILE A 209 -28.90 12.71 -3.03
CA ILE A 209 -28.29 13.95 -2.59
C ILE A 209 -27.50 14.52 -3.77
N THR A 210 -27.68 15.81 -4.01
CA THR A 210 -26.97 16.54 -5.07
C THR A 210 -26.19 17.70 -4.45
N ILE A 211 -24.88 17.74 -4.67
CA ILE A 211 -24.08 18.95 -4.39
C ILE A 211 -23.94 19.70 -5.72
N ALA A 212 -24.48 20.90 -5.78
CA ALA A 212 -24.33 21.82 -6.90
C ALA A 212 -23.21 22.82 -6.58
N LEU A 213 -22.18 22.85 -7.42
CA LEU A 213 -21.02 23.71 -7.24
C LEU A 213 -21.29 25.09 -7.86
N SER A 214 -20.66 26.12 -7.29
CA SER A 214 -20.77 27.48 -7.84
C SER A 214 -20.17 27.52 -9.24
N MET A 215 -20.85 28.18 -10.18
CA MET A 215 -20.34 28.49 -11.52
C MET A 215 -19.64 29.85 -11.58
N ASP A 216 -19.44 30.52 -10.43
CA ASP A 216 -18.66 31.76 -10.36
C ASP A 216 -17.18 31.44 -10.67
N PRO A 217 -16.57 32.04 -11.72
CA PRO A 217 -15.16 31.82 -12.06
C PRO A 217 -14.16 32.08 -10.93
N ARG A 218 -14.58 32.78 -9.87
CA ARG A 218 -13.76 33.05 -8.67
C ARG A 218 -13.92 32.00 -7.56
N ALA A 219 -14.89 31.09 -7.67
CA ALA A 219 -15.11 30.07 -6.66
C ALA A 219 -13.93 29.08 -6.65
N PRO A 220 -13.48 28.64 -5.46
CA PRO A 220 -12.33 27.73 -5.35
C PRO A 220 -12.64 26.32 -5.88
N THR A 221 -13.93 26.01 -6.10
CA THR A 221 -14.41 24.77 -6.72
C THR A 221 -14.43 24.86 -8.25
N MET A 222 -14.29 26.06 -8.83
CA MET A 222 -14.25 26.27 -10.28
C MET A 222 -12.83 26.05 -10.80
N GLY A 223 -12.60 24.89 -11.41
CA GLY A 223 -11.33 24.52 -11.99
C GLY A 223 -11.20 23.02 -12.27
N CYS A 224 -10.05 22.64 -12.80
CA CYS A 224 -9.69 21.24 -13.03
C CYS A 224 -9.19 20.63 -11.72
N MET A 225 -10.03 19.83 -11.06
CA MET A 225 -9.76 19.26 -9.75
C MET A 225 -9.98 17.75 -9.75
N HIS A 226 -9.35 17.05 -8.81
CA HIS A 226 -9.74 15.69 -8.46
C HIS A 226 -10.87 15.73 -7.43
N LEU A 227 -11.94 14.97 -7.65
CA LEU A 227 -12.97 14.74 -6.65
C LEU A 227 -12.59 13.53 -5.79
N GLY A 228 -12.52 13.75 -4.48
CA GLY A 228 -12.24 12.73 -3.48
C GLY A 228 -13.46 12.42 -2.62
N VAL A 229 -13.56 11.15 -2.22
CA VAL A 229 -14.48 10.70 -1.19
C VAL A 229 -13.73 9.86 -0.16
N GLU A 230 -14.06 10.07 1.10
CA GLU A 230 -13.51 9.37 2.23
C GLU A 230 -14.63 8.82 3.12
N ILE A 231 -14.52 7.55 3.51
CA ILE A 231 -15.35 6.92 4.53
C ILE A 231 -14.46 6.59 5.71
N THR A 232 -14.82 7.04 6.91
CA THR A 232 -14.14 6.71 8.17
C THR A 232 -15.14 6.03 9.10
N ARG A 233 -14.80 4.82 9.54
CA ARG A 233 -15.62 4.01 10.46
C ARG A 233 -15.31 4.37 11.92
N ASP A 234 -16.30 4.44 12.82
CA ASP A 234 -16.07 4.76 14.25
C ASP A 234 -15.84 3.51 15.12
N GLY A 235 -16.17 2.32 14.60
CA GLY A 235 -15.77 1.02 15.17
C GLY A 235 -16.89 0.02 15.48
N GLY A 236 -18.14 0.30 15.11
CA GLY A 236 -19.24 -0.67 15.20
C GLY A 236 -19.18 -1.75 14.10
N PRO A 237 -19.72 -2.97 14.35
CA PRO A 237 -19.90 -3.99 13.32
C PRO A 237 -21.02 -3.57 12.35
N GLY A 238 -20.64 -3.21 11.12
CA GLY A 238 -21.58 -2.77 10.09
C GLY A 238 -20.85 -2.38 8.81
N THR A 239 -21.59 -1.88 7.82
CA THR A 239 -21.05 -1.43 6.53
C THR A 239 -21.57 -0.04 6.20
N SER A 240 -20.66 0.87 5.87
CA SER A 240 -21.00 2.23 5.44
C SER A 240 -20.67 2.38 3.97
N THR A 241 -21.60 2.96 3.23
CA THR A 241 -21.57 2.97 1.77
C THR A 241 -21.96 4.34 1.24
N ILE A 242 -21.25 4.76 0.19
CA ILE A 242 -21.68 5.86 -0.69
C ILE A 242 -21.80 5.33 -2.10
N ALA A 243 -22.88 5.67 -2.79
CA ALA A 243 -23.09 5.33 -4.20
C ALA A 243 -23.23 6.57 -5.06
N PHE A 244 -22.47 6.64 -6.13
CA PHE A 244 -22.54 7.72 -7.12
C PHE A 244 -23.40 7.30 -8.29
N ASN A 245 -24.42 8.11 -8.57
CA ASN A 245 -25.28 7.93 -9.73
C ASN A 245 -24.57 8.45 -10.97
N SER A 246 -24.18 9.72 -10.92
CA SER A 246 -23.47 10.40 -12.00
C SER A 246 -22.71 11.60 -11.46
N PHE A 247 -21.69 12.00 -12.22
CA PHE A 247 -21.09 13.33 -12.12
C PHE A 247 -21.55 14.19 -13.29
N VAL A 248 -22.00 15.41 -13.03
CA VAL A 248 -22.28 16.39 -14.08
C VAL A 248 -21.01 17.20 -14.28
N LEU A 249 -20.48 17.17 -15.50
CA LEU A 249 -19.20 17.77 -15.84
C LEU A 249 -19.42 19.04 -16.68
N VAL A 250 -18.53 20.00 -16.52
CA VAL A 250 -18.49 21.18 -17.38
C VAL A 250 -17.75 20.82 -18.67
N ARG A 251 -18.33 21.19 -19.82
CA ARG A 251 -17.74 21.04 -21.14
C ARG A 251 -17.90 22.34 -21.91
N GLU A 252 -16.86 22.76 -22.62
CA GLU A 252 -16.85 24.03 -23.36
C GLU A 252 -16.20 23.84 -24.73
N GLY A 253 -16.92 24.20 -25.80
CA GLY A 253 -16.35 24.25 -27.14
C GLY A 253 -17.38 24.41 -28.26
N PRO A 254 -16.92 24.68 -29.50
CA PRO A 254 -17.79 24.83 -30.67
C PRO A 254 -18.34 23.49 -31.19
N SER A 255 -17.78 22.38 -30.71
CA SER A 255 -18.14 21.03 -31.12
C SER A 255 -19.27 20.49 -30.24
N ASN A 256 -20.37 20.10 -30.87
CA ASN A 256 -21.48 19.46 -30.20
C ASN A 256 -21.52 17.97 -30.52
N GLY A 257 -21.76 17.16 -29.49
CA GLY A 257 -22.24 15.80 -29.61
C GLY A 257 -23.75 15.79 -29.80
N SER A 258 -24.27 14.63 -30.19
CA SER A 258 -25.71 14.35 -30.15
C SER A 258 -25.97 13.11 -29.32
N GLY A 259 -27.15 13.03 -28.73
CA GLY A 259 -27.55 11.91 -27.91
C GLY A 259 -28.99 12.07 -27.46
N THR A 260 -29.47 11.08 -26.71
CA THR A 260 -30.79 11.11 -26.09
C THR A 260 -30.67 11.66 -24.68
N GLY A 261 -31.46 12.68 -24.37
CA GLY A 261 -31.50 13.31 -23.06
C GLY A 261 -32.05 12.36 -22.00
N LEU A 262 -31.41 12.32 -20.83
CA LEU A 262 -31.71 11.38 -19.75
C LEU A 262 -33.08 11.64 -19.10
N PHE A 263 -33.54 12.89 -19.09
CA PHE A 263 -34.80 13.27 -18.44
C PHE A 263 -35.96 13.33 -19.42
N THR A 264 -35.76 13.93 -20.59
CA THR A 264 -36.78 14.12 -21.61
C THR A 264 -36.94 12.90 -22.52
N GLY A 265 -35.91 12.05 -22.66
CA GLY A 265 -35.89 10.95 -23.62
C GLY A 265 -35.83 11.41 -25.08
N GLN A 266 -35.63 12.71 -25.33
CA GLN A 266 -35.58 13.30 -26.67
C GLN A 266 -34.15 13.41 -27.16
N ASN A 267 -33.97 13.38 -28.48
CA ASN A 267 -32.66 13.64 -29.07
C ASN A 267 -32.30 15.12 -28.99
N GLY A 268 -31.04 15.39 -28.65
CA GLY A 268 -30.53 16.74 -28.44
C GLY A 268 -29.05 16.86 -28.72
N THR A 269 -28.51 18.05 -28.47
CA THR A 269 -27.09 18.39 -28.65
C THR A 269 -26.47 18.85 -27.34
N TYR A 270 -25.18 18.55 -27.16
CA TYR A 270 -24.43 18.91 -25.96
C TYR A 270 -22.96 19.20 -26.28
N PRO A 271 -22.30 20.09 -25.53
CA PRO A 271 -20.88 20.38 -25.72
C PRO A 271 -20.01 19.14 -25.39
N THR A 272 -19.07 18.80 -26.27
CA THR A 272 -18.22 17.59 -26.10
C THR A 272 -16.79 17.85 -25.71
N ARG A 273 -16.29 19.08 -25.87
CA ARG A 273 -14.89 19.40 -25.60
C ARG A 273 -14.62 19.50 -24.10
N GLN A 274 -13.57 18.81 -23.67
CA GLN A 274 -13.14 18.77 -22.28
C GLN A 274 -12.38 20.06 -21.92
N PRO A 275 -12.66 20.71 -20.78
CA PRO A 275 -11.91 21.88 -20.31
C PRO A 275 -10.59 21.49 -19.61
N CYS A 276 -10.43 20.22 -19.23
CA CYS A 276 -9.32 19.71 -18.42
C CYS A 276 -8.52 18.63 -19.14
N ASP A 277 -7.25 18.51 -18.80
CA ASP A 277 -6.44 17.32 -19.08
C ASP A 277 -6.78 16.21 -18.06
N ARG A 278 -7.12 15.04 -18.57
CA ARG A 278 -7.68 13.93 -17.78
C ARG A 278 -6.59 13.14 -17.05
N ALA A 279 -5.81 13.83 -16.21
CA ALA A 279 -4.80 13.22 -15.36
C ALA A 279 -5.48 12.41 -14.24
N CYS A 280 -5.26 11.10 -14.22
CA CYS A 280 -5.79 10.23 -13.19
C CYS A 280 -4.80 10.08 -12.03
N PRO A 281 -5.25 9.97 -10.77
CA PRO A 281 -4.38 9.65 -9.65
C PRO A 281 -3.59 8.39 -9.99
N THR A 282 -2.26 8.48 -9.94
CA THR A 282 -1.42 7.30 -9.87
C THR A 282 -1.59 6.73 -8.47
N CYS A 283 -1.73 5.42 -8.42
CA CYS A 283 -1.90 4.75 -7.15
C CYS A 283 -0.64 4.92 -6.33
N LYS A 284 -0.74 5.73 -5.27
CA LYS A 284 0.01 5.44 -4.06
C LYS A 284 -0.59 4.13 -3.56
N PRO A 285 0.12 3.00 -3.54
CA PRO A 285 -0.27 1.92 -2.66
C PRO A 285 -0.23 2.54 -1.29
N GLY A 286 -1.41 2.76 -0.71
CA GLY A 286 -1.50 2.78 0.74
C GLY A 286 -0.76 1.54 1.24
N CYS A 287 -0.03 1.70 2.33
CA CYS A 287 0.64 0.58 2.98
C CYS A 287 -0.31 -0.58 3.09
N GLU A 288 0.04 -1.67 2.42
CA GLU A 288 -0.82 -2.83 2.45
C GLU A 288 -0.79 -3.36 3.87
N ARG A 289 -1.88 -3.12 4.60
CA ARG A 289 -1.99 -3.42 6.01
C ARG A 289 -2.98 -4.54 6.19
N ALA A 290 -2.52 -5.57 6.91
CA ALA A 290 -3.38 -6.61 7.40
C ALA A 290 -3.79 -6.35 8.84
N THR A 291 -5.05 -6.65 9.12
CA THR A 291 -5.62 -6.66 10.45
C THR A 291 -5.77 -8.11 10.89
N VAL A 292 -4.99 -8.52 11.89
CA VAL A 292 -4.99 -9.88 12.44
C VAL A 292 -5.67 -9.83 13.82
N PRO A 293 -6.54 -10.81 14.15
CA PRO A 293 -7.14 -10.91 15.47
C PRO A 293 -6.07 -10.97 16.56
N MET A 294 -6.24 -10.14 17.59
CA MET A 294 -5.36 -10.14 18.75
C MET A 294 -6.10 -10.69 19.94
N THR A 295 -5.47 -11.60 20.68
CA THR A 295 -6.04 -12.19 21.89
C THR A 295 -5.12 -11.99 23.07
N THR A 296 -5.68 -12.10 24.27
CA THR A 296 -4.91 -12.20 25.51
C THR A 296 -5.49 -13.28 26.39
N VAL A 297 -4.73 -13.75 27.37
CA VAL A 297 -5.16 -14.80 28.29
C VAL A 297 -5.76 -14.17 29.55
N GLY A 298 -6.98 -14.55 29.88
CA GLY A 298 -7.66 -14.11 31.09
C GLY A 298 -7.35 -14.99 32.30
N SER A 299 -7.93 -14.62 33.44
CA SER A 299 -7.68 -15.25 34.74
C SER A 299 -8.06 -16.75 34.83
N ASN A 300 -8.87 -17.23 33.89
CA ASN A 300 -9.30 -18.63 33.77
C ASN A 300 -8.48 -19.42 32.74
N ASN A 301 -7.32 -18.93 32.30
CA ASN A 301 -6.52 -19.47 31.19
C ASN A 301 -7.25 -19.53 29.85
N GLU A 302 -8.34 -18.77 29.68
CA GLU A 302 -9.06 -18.67 28.42
C GLU A 302 -8.53 -17.50 27.59
N GLN A 303 -8.63 -17.60 26.26
CA GLN A 303 -8.30 -16.49 25.37
C GLN A 303 -9.50 -15.58 25.15
N PHE A 304 -9.25 -14.28 25.20
CA PHE A 304 -10.23 -13.23 24.95
C PHE A 304 -9.78 -12.39 23.76
N LEU A 305 -10.71 -12.13 22.84
CA LEU A 305 -10.46 -11.25 21.70
C LEU A 305 -10.34 -9.81 22.18
N LEU A 306 -9.24 -9.15 21.85
CA LEU A 306 -9.04 -7.74 22.12
C LEU A 306 -9.77 -6.88 21.09
N ARG A 307 -10.29 -5.74 21.54
CA ARG A 307 -10.99 -4.77 20.68
C ARG A 307 -10.09 -4.17 19.62
N ASP A 308 -8.82 -3.96 19.95
CA ASP A 308 -7.81 -3.50 19.01
C ASP A 308 -7.17 -4.71 18.34
N PRO A 309 -7.12 -4.78 17.00
CA PRO A 309 -6.49 -5.89 16.30
C PRO A 309 -4.98 -5.67 16.14
N PHE A 310 -4.26 -6.77 15.95
CA PHE A 310 -2.83 -6.77 15.68
C PHE A 310 -2.62 -6.41 14.20
N ARG A 311 -1.93 -5.31 13.90
CA ARG A 311 -1.80 -4.83 12.51
C ARG A 311 -0.45 -5.17 11.92
N PHE A 312 -0.43 -5.91 10.81
CA PHE A 312 0.73 -6.08 9.95
C PHE A 312 0.75 -5.01 8.87
N THR A 313 1.94 -4.56 8.52
CA THR A 313 2.21 -3.66 7.39
C THR A 313 3.19 -4.37 6.47
N LEU A 314 2.89 -4.44 5.17
CA LEU A 314 3.83 -4.90 4.17
C LEU A 314 4.94 -3.84 4.04
N THR A 315 6.14 -4.17 4.52
CA THR A 315 7.29 -3.23 4.57
C THR A 315 8.22 -3.39 3.37
N GLY A 316 8.03 -4.43 2.56
CA GLY A 316 8.69 -4.57 1.28
C GLY A 316 8.23 -5.79 0.52
N ALA A 317 8.11 -5.69 -0.80
CA ALA A 317 7.83 -6.83 -1.65
C ALA A 317 8.58 -6.73 -2.99
N ARG A 318 8.86 -7.89 -3.58
CA ARG A 318 9.31 -8.04 -4.96
C ARG A 318 8.33 -9.00 -5.62
N GLY A 319 7.76 -8.61 -6.76
CA GLY A 319 6.76 -9.44 -7.45
C GLY A 319 5.37 -9.34 -6.82
N ASN A 320 4.53 -10.38 -7.00
CA ASN A 320 3.13 -10.36 -6.57
C ASN A 320 3.02 -10.78 -5.10
N ALA A 321 2.79 -9.82 -4.21
CA ALA A 321 2.50 -10.06 -2.79
C ALA A 321 1.29 -9.21 -2.38
N SER A 322 0.39 -9.79 -1.58
CA SER A 322 -0.76 -9.07 -1.03
C SER A 322 -1.36 -9.72 0.22
N PHE A 323 -2.08 -8.95 1.01
CA PHE A 323 -2.93 -9.41 2.09
C PHE A 323 -4.37 -9.63 1.61
N PHE A 324 -5.03 -10.65 2.16
CA PHE A 324 -6.45 -10.89 1.92
C PHE A 324 -7.14 -11.44 3.17
N GLY A 325 -8.45 -11.22 3.29
CA GLY A 325 -9.28 -11.81 4.34
C GLY A 325 -9.58 -13.28 4.07
N THR A 326 -9.33 -14.16 5.06
CA THR A 326 -9.60 -15.59 4.90
C THR A 326 -11.08 -15.91 5.04
N ASN A 327 -11.59 -16.83 4.24
CA ASN A 327 -12.93 -17.40 4.32
C ASN A 327 -12.91 -18.86 3.81
N ASP A 328 -14.07 -19.52 3.89
CA ASP A 328 -14.20 -20.92 3.49
C ASP A 328 -13.85 -21.17 2.01
N LEU A 329 -14.05 -20.19 1.14
CA LEU A 329 -13.80 -20.31 -0.30
C LEU A 329 -12.32 -20.13 -0.67
N ASN A 330 -11.60 -19.25 0.03
CA ASN A 330 -10.22 -18.89 -0.33
C ASN A 330 -9.16 -19.51 0.57
N PHE A 331 -9.52 -20.01 1.75
CA PHE A 331 -8.58 -20.64 2.70
C PHE A 331 -9.14 -21.86 3.45
N GLY A 332 -10.37 -22.27 3.14
CA GLY A 332 -11.04 -23.41 3.74
C GLY A 332 -11.51 -23.16 5.18
N GLY A 333 -12.64 -23.76 5.55
CA GLY A 333 -13.20 -23.62 6.89
C GLY A 333 -12.30 -24.22 7.97
N ASN A 334 -12.23 -23.56 9.13
CA ASN A 334 -11.58 -24.05 10.35
C ASN A 334 -12.44 -23.62 11.55
N VAL A 335 -12.59 -24.50 12.55
CA VAL A 335 -13.32 -24.21 13.79
C VAL A 335 -12.78 -22.96 14.48
N THR A 336 -11.46 -22.78 14.52
CA THR A 336 -10.81 -21.59 15.11
C THR A 336 -11.14 -20.33 14.31
N LEU A 337 -11.05 -20.37 12.98
CA LEU A 337 -11.42 -19.25 12.10
C LEU A 337 -12.90 -18.88 12.26
N THR A 338 -13.77 -19.88 12.39
CA THR A 338 -15.21 -19.71 12.59
C THR A 338 -15.50 -19.04 13.93
N ARG A 339 -14.84 -19.45 15.02
CA ARG A 339 -15.02 -18.85 16.34
C ARG A 339 -14.52 -17.40 16.40
N ILE A 340 -13.40 -17.12 15.76
CA ILE A 340 -12.88 -15.75 15.62
C ILE A 340 -13.87 -14.88 14.85
N ALA A 341 -14.43 -15.39 13.74
CA ALA A 341 -15.44 -14.71 12.95
C ALA A 341 -16.72 -14.43 13.76
N GLN A 342 -17.17 -15.40 14.57
CA GLN A 342 -18.31 -15.24 15.48
C GLN A 342 -18.06 -14.19 16.57
N ALA A 343 -16.82 -14.07 17.04
CA ALA A 343 -16.39 -13.03 17.98
C ALA A 343 -16.18 -11.64 17.32
N GLY A 344 -16.39 -11.52 16.00
CA GLY A 344 -16.24 -10.27 15.25
C GLY A 344 -14.83 -9.97 14.73
N GLY A 345 -13.90 -10.92 14.82
CA GLY A 345 -12.58 -10.83 14.21
C GLY A 345 -12.55 -11.35 12.77
N VAL A 346 -11.60 -10.89 11.97
CA VAL A 346 -11.35 -11.44 10.61
C VAL A 346 -9.89 -11.83 10.54
N ALA A 347 -9.61 -13.13 10.37
CA ALA A 347 -8.27 -13.60 10.09
C ALA A 347 -7.84 -13.19 8.69
N GLN A 348 -6.56 -12.89 8.54
CA GLN A 348 -5.98 -12.42 7.29
C GLN A 348 -4.72 -13.19 6.94
N ALA A 349 -4.45 -13.25 5.64
CA ALA A 349 -3.37 -14.04 5.09
C ALA A 349 -2.50 -13.21 4.15
N LEU A 350 -1.19 -13.43 4.23
CA LEU A 350 -0.20 -12.91 3.29
C LEU A 350 -0.02 -13.93 2.17
N GLN A 351 -0.30 -13.53 0.94
CA GLN A 351 -0.07 -14.31 -0.27
C GLN A 351 1.16 -13.79 -1.01
N VAL A 352 2.02 -14.68 -1.48
CA VAL A 352 3.15 -14.36 -2.36
C VAL A 352 3.20 -15.33 -3.53
N ALA A 353 3.19 -14.79 -4.75
CA ALA A 353 3.10 -15.55 -5.99
C ALA A 353 4.17 -15.14 -7.01
N GLY A 354 4.53 -16.08 -7.88
CA GLY A 354 5.54 -15.88 -8.94
C GLY A 354 6.97 -16.20 -8.50
N VAL A 355 7.82 -16.46 -9.49
CA VAL A 355 9.22 -16.88 -9.32
C VAL A 355 10.09 -15.71 -8.88
N GLY A 356 10.90 -15.90 -7.83
CA GLY A 356 11.80 -14.87 -7.31
C GLY A 356 11.09 -13.72 -6.58
N SER A 357 9.80 -13.89 -6.31
CA SER A 357 9.02 -12.95 -5.51
C SER A 357 9.40 -13.05 -4.04
N THR A 358 9.38 -11.93 -3.34
CA THR A 358 9.63 -11.87 -1.89
C THR A 358 8.63 -10.94 -1.25
N ALA A 359 8.25 -11.20 0.00
CA ALA A 359 7.46 -10.28 0.79
C ALA A 359 8.00 -10.23 2.21
N ASN A 360 8.02 -9.03 2.79
CA ASN A 360 8.30 -8.80 4.19
C ASN A 360 7.19 -7.95 4.79
N ALA A 361 6.65 -8.39 5.92
CA ALA A 361 5.65 -7.65 6.67
C ALA A 361 6.00 -7.60 8.15
N LEU A 362 5.73 -6.47 8.77
CA LEU A 362 5.99 -6.21 10.19
C LEU A 362 4.71 -5.81 10.89
N ALA A 363 4.51 -6.31 12.09
CA ALA A 363 3.37 -5.94 12.92
C ALA A 363 3.68 -4.82 13.90
N CYS A 364 2.65 -4.17 14.42
CA CYS A 364 2.81 -3.25 15.54
C CYS A 364 3.54 -3.90 16.72
N ARG A 365 4.37 -3.09 17.38
CA ARG A 365 5.13 -3.48 18.55
C ARG A 365 4.18 -3.85 19.69
N ASP A 366 4.36 -5.05 20.19
CA ASP A 366 3.64 -5.56 21.34
C ASP A 366 4.50 -6.60 22.07
N HIS A 367 4.00 -7.11 23.19
CA HIS A 367 4.63 -8.22 23.92
C HIS A 367 3.99 -9.53 23.48
N VAL A 368 4.50 -10.11 22.39
CA VAL A 368 3.95 -11.33 21.80
C VAL A 368 4.26 -12.53 22.68
N TRP A 369 3.26 -13.36 22.93
CA TRP A 369 3.38 -14.59 23.69
C TRP A 369 3.25 -15.82 22.79
N ASP A 370 2.17 -15.91 22.02
CA ASP A 370 1.96 -16.99 21.05
C ASP A 370 1.60 -16.45 19.66
N VAL A 371 2.08 -17.12 18.63
CA VAL A 371 1.76 -16.83 17.22
C VAL A 371 1.02 -18.03 16.62
N ASN A 372 -0.27 -17.86 16.30
CA ASN A 372 -1.10 -18.91 15.71
C ASN A 372 -1.32 -18.64 14.22
N PHE A 373 -0.84 -19.55 13.37
CA PHE A 373 -0.90 -19.40 11.91
C PHE A 373 -1.02 -20.73 11.18
N MET A 374 -1.24 -20.67 9.86
CA MET A 374 -1.26 -21.82 8.96
C MET A 374 -0.47 -21.49 7.70
N LEU A 375 0.17 -22.50 7.13
CA LEU A 375 0.89 -22.39 5.85
C LEU A 375 0.07 -23.08 4.77
N ALA A 376 0.00 -22.47 3.59
CA ALA A 376 -0.64 -23.06 2.42
C ALA A 376 0.20 -22.88 1.16
N GLY A 377 0.02 -23.80 0.21
CA GLY A 377 0.68 -23.77 -1.08
C GLY A 377 -0.24 -24.20 -2.23
N SER A 378 -0.12 -23.49 -3.35
CA SER A 378 -0.77 -23.83 -4.62
C SER A 378 0.24 -23.81 -5.76
N GLY A 379 0.22 -24.83 -6.62
CA GLY A 379 1.17 -24.95 -7.73
C GLY A 379 2.60 -25.30 -7.30
N ALA A 380 3.60 -24.81 -8.05
CA ALA A 380 5.01 -25.13 -7.81
C ALA A 380 5.59 -24.25 -6.69
N THR A 381 5.59 -24.77 -5.47
CA THR A 381 6.04 -24.06 -4.25
C THR A 381 7.28 -24.67 -3.59
N ALA A 382 7.78 -25.79 -4.10
CA ALA A 382 8.95 -26.46 -3.53
C ALA A 382 10.17 -25.53 -3.49
N GLY A 383 10.84 -25.46 -2.35
CA GLY A 383 12.00 -24.60 -2.10
C GLY A 383 11.67 -23.23 -1.49
N ASP A 384 10.41 -22.80 -1.51
CA ASP A 384 10.02 -21.52 -0.90
C ASP A 384 10.29 -21.51 0.60
N ARG A 385 10.64 -20.33 1.13
CA ARG A 385 10.95 -20.14 2.54
C ARG A 385 9.97 -19.20 3.20
N VAL A 386 9.51 -19.55 4.39
CA VAL A 386 8.71 -18.71 5.27
C VAL A 386 9.46 -18.54 6.58
N ARG A 387 9.65 -17.30 7.02
CA ARG A 387 10.45 -16.98 8.19
C ARG A 387 9.70 -16.03 9.10
N LEU A 388 9.47 -16.45 10.34
CA LEU A 388 8.90 -15.59 11.38
C LEU A 388 10.02 -15.11 12.30
N TYR A 389 9.95 -13.86 12.73
CA TYR A 389 11.01 -13.24 13.50
C TYR A 389 10.52 -12.13 14.41
N LEU A 390 11.34 -11.77 15.40
CA LEU A 390 11.15 -10.59 16.24
C LEU A 390 12.28 -9.59 15.97
N GLN A 391 11.93 -8.31 15.95
CA GLN A 391 12.91 -7.22 15.87
C GLN A 391 12.54 -6.10 16.85
N ARG A 392 13.53 -5.45 17.47
CA ARG A 392 13.27 -4.38 18.45
C ARG A 392 12.90 -3.05 17.80
N ASN A 393 13.48 -2.76 16.65
CA ASN A 393 13.31 -1.51 15.92
C ASN A 393 12.72 -1.81 14.55
N GLU A 394 11.86 -0.92 14.07
CA GLU A 394 11.24 -1.01 12.74
C GLU A 394 12.28 -0.95 11.60
N ASP A 395 13.25 -0.03 11.74
CA ASP A 395 14.23 0.36 10.71
C ASP A 395 15.41 -0.63 10.52
N GLY A 396 15.32 -1.82 11.13
CA GLY A 396 16.43 -2.75 11.23
C GLY A 396 17.16 -2.71 12.58
N GLY A 397 17.87 -3.79 12.87
CA GLY A 397 18.50 -4.09 14.16
C GLY A 397 18.75 -5.59 14.30
N PRO A 398 19.27 -6.06 15.45
CA PRO A 398 19.42 -7.48 15.71
C PRO A 398 18.05 -8.17 15.65
N ARG A 399 17.93 -9.10 14.70
CA ARG A 399 16.74 -9.92 14.44
C ARG A 399 16.86 -11.24 15.17
N VAL A 400 15.78 -11.67 15.80
CA VAL A 400 15.66 -12.99 16.42
C VAL A 400 14.74 -13.83 15.53
N ASP A 401 15.32 -14.77 14.80
CA ASP A 401 14.57 -15.65 13.91
C ASP A 401 13.87 -16.74 14.70
N LEU A 402 12.56 -16.60 14.88
CA LEU A 402 11.73 -17.51 15.67
C LEU A 402 11.65 -18.89 15.03
N ALA A 403 11.28 -18.94 13.75
CA ALA A 403 11.17 -20.18 13.00
C ALA A 403 11.38 -19.95 11.51
N THR A 404 12.02 -20.91 10.84
CA THR A 404 12.15 -20.94 9.38
C THR A 404 11.53 -22.24 8.86
N PHE A 405 10.64 -22.12 7.88
CA PHE A 405 10.03 -23.24 7.17
C PHE A 405 10.48 -23.22 5.72
N VAL A 406 10.81 -24.38 5.18
CA VAL A 406 11.15 -24.56 3.76
C VAL A 406 10.17 -25.55 3.15
N VAL A 407 9.45 -25.15 2.11
CA VAL A 407 8.49 -26.01 1.43
C VAL A 407 9.23 -27.19 0.80
N ALA A 408 8.81 -28.41 1.16
CA ALA A 408 9.51 -29.64 0.81
C ALA A 408 9.46 -29.93 -0.70
N ALA A 409 10.41 -30.74 -1.17
CA ALA A 409 10.39 -31.27 -2.53
C ALA A 409 9.07 -32.01 -2.80
N GLY A 410 8.41 -31.65 -3.91
CA GLY A 410 7.07 -32.17 -4.26
C GLY A 410 5.89 -31.30 -3.82
N GLY A 411 6.11 -30.23 -3.03
CA GLY A 411 5.08 -29.22 -2.71
C GLY A 411 3.97 -29.65 -1.75
N GLY A 412 4.06 -30.87 -1.18
CA GLY A 412 3.04 -31.44 -0.29
C GLY A 412 3.12 -31.01 1.17
N GLY A 413 3.98 -30.07 1.54
CA GLY A 413 4.17 -29.60 2.91
C GLY A 413 5.44 -28.78 3.11
N ALA A 414 5.77 -28.45 4.36
CA ALA A 414 6.94 -27.66 4.72
C ALA A 414 7.77 -28.32 5.83
N ASN A 415 9.10 -28.23 5.71
CA ASN A 415 10.05 -28.67 6.74
C ASN A 415 10.41 -27.50 7.66
N LEU A 416 10.37 -27.72 8.97
CA LEU A 416 10.93 -26.79 9.95
C LEU A 416 12.45 -26.90 9.94
N THR A 417 13.16 -25.88 9.45
CA THR A 417 14.63 -25.90 9.30
C THR A 417 15.36 -25.12 10.38
N GLN A 418 14.68 -24.22 11.07
CA GLN A 418 15.23 -23.47 12.19
C GLN A 418 14.12 -23.19 13.21
N LEU A 419 14.45 -23.29 14.49
CA LEU A 419 13.61 -22.88 15.62
C LEU A 419 14.52 -22.24 16.66
N GLU A 420 14.12 -21.08 17.18
CA GLU A 420 14.83 -20.37 18.24
C GLU A 420 14.77 -21.16 19.55
N SER A 421 15.85 -21.15 20.35
CA SER A 421 16.00 -22.05 21.51
C SER A 421 15.08 -21.73 22.70
N SER A 422 14.61 -20.49 22.82
CA SER A 422 13.59 -20.06 23.77
C SER A 422 12.16 -20.21 23.25
N ALA A 423 11.96 -20.61 21.99
CA ALA A 423 10.65 -20.85 21.40
C ALA A 423 10.31 -22.35 21.34
N LYS A 424 9.02 -22.67 21.44
CA LYS A 424 8.48 -24.02 21.18
C LYS A 424 7.50 -23.94 20.03
N LEU A 425 7.53 -24.95 19.15
CA LEU A 425 6.57 -25.07 18.06
C LEU A 425 5.62 -26.24 18.31
N TYR A 426 4.33 -25.98 18.15
CA TYR A 426 3.27 -26.99 18.20
C TYR A 426 2.53 -27.02 16.87
N ALA A 427 2.22 -28.22 16.37
CA ALA A 427 1.44 -28.42 15.16
C ALA A 427 0.61 -29.72 15.26
N ASN A 428 -0.31 -29.94 14.32
CA ASN A 428 -1.09 -31.18 14.20
C ASN A 428 -1.85 -31.54 15.51
N GLY A 429 -2.65 -30.60 16.03
CA GLY A 429 -3.36 -30.82 17.31
C GLY A 429 -2.47 -30.71 18.55
N HIS A 430 -1.64 -29.67 18.63
CA HIS A 430 -0.76 -29.36 19.78
C HIS A 430 0.39 -30.36 20.04
N VAL A 431 0.85 -31.09 19.02
CA VAL A 431 2.05 -31.93 19.14
C VAL A 431 3.30 -31.05 18.99
N GLN A 432 4.18 -31.07 19.98
CA GLN A 432 5.44 -30.34 19.94
C GLN A 432 6.33 -30.86 18.81
N GLN A 433 6.93 -29.94 18.05
CA GLN A 433 7.79 -30.23 16.91
C GLN A 433 9.22 -29.76 17.18
N ASN A 434 10.17 -30.43 16.55
CA ASN A 434 11.58 -30.07 16.59
C ASN A 434 12.09 -29.74 15.18
N VAL A 435 13.25 -29.09 15.08
CA VAL A 435 13.92 -28.85 13.80
C VAL A 435 14.08 -30.19 13.05
N GLY A 436 13.74 -30.20 11.76
CA GLY A 436 13.64 -31.37 10.91
C GLY A 436 12.22 -31.93 10.76
N ALA A 437 11.25 -31.46 11.55
CA ALA A 437 9.85 -31.90 11.44
C ALA A 437 9.23 -31.49 10.09
N PHE A 438 8.43 -32.40 9.52
CA PHE A 438 7.64 -32.16 8.31
C PHE A 438 6.18 -31.85 8.66
N LEU A 439 5.66 -30.76 8.11
CA LEU A 439 4.29 -30.28 8.28
C LEU A 439 3.54 -30.42 6.96
N GLY A 440 2.68 -31.43 6.85
CA GLY A 440 1.97 -31.76 5.62
C GLY A 440 0.84 -30.77 5.28
N TYR A 441 0.69 -30.49 3.97
CA TYR A 441 -0.44 -29.75 3.42
C TYR A 441 -1.60 -30.71 3.15
N ASN A 442 -2.28 -31.12 4.22
CA ASN A 442 -3.28 -32.18 4.19
C ASN A 442 -4.73 -31.66 4.16
N ILE A 443 -4.94 -30.34 4.31
CA ILE A 443 -6.27 -29.76 4.45
C ILE A 443 -6.56 -28.83 3.26
N PRO A 444 -7.69 -28.96 2.56
CA PRO A 444 -8.06 -28.06 1.47
C PRO A 444 -8.17 -26.61 1.92
N ALA A 445 -7.59 -25.69 1.14
CA ALA A 445 -7.55 -24.25 1.40
C ALA A 445 -8.09 -23.44 0.22
N GLY A 446 -9.05 -23.97 -0.54
CA GLY A 446 -9.67 -23.25 -1.66
C GLY A 446 -8.67 -22.78 -2.71
N SER A 447 -8.72 -21.49 -3.08
CA SER A 447 -7.78 -20.89 -4.03
C SER A 447 -6.32 -20.86 -3.57
N SER A 448 -6.06 -20.95 -2.26
CA SER A 448 -4.71 -21.07 -1.69
C SER A 448 -4.14 -22.49 -1.76
N GLY A 449 -4.89 -23.46 -2.31
CA GLY A 449 -4.43 -24.82 -2.56
C GLY A 449 -4.66 -25.74 -1.37
N GLN A 450 -3.58 -26.30 -0.82
CA GLN A 450 -3.62 -27.15 0.37
C GLN A 450 -2.85 -26.48 1.50
N ARG A 451 -3.31 -26.66 2.74
CA ARG A 451 -2.74 -26.05 3.94
C ARG A 451 -2.41 -27.06 5.04
N THR A 452 -1.57 -26.62 5.96
CA THR A 452 -1.33 -27.30 7.24
C THR A 452 -2.55 -27.22 8.16
N ASP A 453 -2.51 -28.02 9.22
CA ASP A 453 -3.24 -27.71 10.44
C ASP A 453 -2.67 -26.44 11.10
N GLN A 454 -3.31 -25.95 12.17
CA GLN A 454 -2.82 -24.82 12.94
C GLN A 454 -1.42 -25.10 13.50
N ILE A 455 -0.53 -24.12 13.31
CA ILE A 455 0.81 -24.06 13.89
C ILE A 455 0.80 -22.97 14.96
N THR A 456 1.37 -23.28 16.11
CA THR A 456 1.56 -22.33 17.21
C THR A 456 3.04 -22.26 17.55
N ILE A 457 3.62 -21.05 17.47
CA ILE A 457 4.92 -20.77 18.08
C ILE A 457 4.66 -20.13 19.44
N ALA A 458 5.04 -20.82 20.51
CA ALA A 458 4.96 -20.34 21.88
C ALA A 458 6.31 -19.78 22.32
N LEU A 459 6.32 -18.54 22.81
CA LEU A 459 7.53 -17.83 23.21
C LEU A 459 7.76 -17.94 24.72
N SER A 460 9.02 -17.87 25.12
CA SER A 460 9.40 -17.89 26.53
C SER A 460 8.96 -16.61 27.24
N MET A 461 8.35 -16.78 28.41
CA MET A 461 8.01 -15.69 29.34
C MET A 461 9.17 -15.33 30.27
N ASP A 462 10.34 -15.99 30.14
CA ASP A 462 11.53 -15.60 30.90
C ASP A 462 11.98 -14.21 30.43
N PRO A 463 12.02 -13.19 31.31
CA PRO A 463 12.43 -11.83 30.93
C PRO A 463 13.87 -11.74 30.42
N ARG A 464 14.68 -12.79 30.58
CA ARG A 464 16.04 -12.90 30.03
C ARG A 464 16.08 -13.47 28.60
N ALA A 465 14.98 -14.05 28.12
CA ALA A 465 14.92 -14.63 26.80
C ALA A 465 15.02 -13.54 25.71
N PRO A 466 15.66 -13.83 24.57
CA PRO A 466 15.77 -12.87 23.46
C PRO A 466 14.41 -12.57 22.78
N THR A 467 13.42 -13.42 23.04
CA THR A 467 12.04 -13.34 22.58
C THR A 467 11.11 -12.59 23.53
N ALA A 468 11.60 -12.23 24.73
CA ALA A 468 10.82 -11.48 25.71
C ALA A 468 10.93 -9.96 25.48
N GLY A 469 9.83 -9.26 25.77
CA GLY A 469 9.72 -7.81 25.72
C GLY A 469 9.03 -7.24 24.47
N CYS A 470 9.04 -5.90 24.37
CA CYS A 470 8.32 -5.16 23.33
C CYS A 470 9.05 -5.20 21.98
N GLN A 471 8.55 -6.02 21.05
CA GLN A 471 9.17 -6.24 19.74
C GLN A 471 8.13 -6.19 18.62
N PHE A 472 8.59 -5.91 17.40
CA PHE A 472 7.80 -6.04 16.17
C PHE A 472 7.86 -7.52 15.74
N LEU A 473 6.69 -8.13 15.53
CA LEU A 473 6.59 -9.45 14.91
C LEU A 473 6.66 -9.31 13.40
N GLY A 474 7.67 -9.94 12.79
CA GLY A 474 7.90 -9.92 11.36
C GLY A 474 7.65 -11.27 10.70
N ILE A 475 7.25 -11.21 9.43
CA ILE A 475 7.17 -12.37 8.54
C ILE A 475 7.82 -12.06 7.20
N GLU A 476 8.66 -12.97 6.76
CA GLU A 476 9.32 -12.93 5.46
C GLU A 476 8.99 -14.18 4.66
N VAL A 477 8.59 -14.00 3.41
CA VAL A 477 8.31 -15.08 2.47
C VAL A 477 9.21 -14.89 1.25
N ILE A 478 10.00 -15.91 0.92
CA ILE A 478 10.93 -15.90 -0.21
C ILE A 478 10.53 -17.04 -1.15
N ARG A 479 10.18 -16.67 -2.39
CA ARG A 479 9.81 -17.62 -3.44
C ARG A 479 11.04 -18.02 -4.24
N ASP A 480 11.77 -19.00 -3.72
CA ASP A 480 12.88 -19.63 -4.45
C ASP A 480 12.41 -20.69 -5.46
N GLY A 481 11.15 -21.14 -5.34
CA GLY A 481 10.53 -22.15 -6.19
C GLY A 481 9.89 -21.62 -7.49
N GLY A 482 9.21 -22.53 -8.20
CA GLY A 482 8.54 -22.28 -9.48
C GLY A 482 7.34 -21.32 -9.43
N ASN A 483 6.47 -21.34 -10.46
CA ASN A 483 5.39 -20.36 -10.66
C ASN A 483 4.12 -20.60 -9.78
N GLY A 484 4.32 -21.02 -8.53
CA GLY A 484 3.24 -21.25 -7.55
C GLY A 484 2.92 -20.04 -6.68
N THR A 485 2.13 -20.29 -5.63
CA THR A 485 1.74 -19.33 -4.60
C THR A 485 1.97 -19.93 -3.22
N THR A 486 2.64 -19.18 -2.33
CA THR A 486 2.79 -19.51 -0.91
C THR A 486 1.96 -18.53 -0.10
N THR A 487 1.17 -19.05 0.82
CA THR A 487 0.28 -18.25 1.66
C THR A 487 0.53 -18.52 3.13
N VAL A 488 0.52 -17.48 3.95
CA VAL A 488 0.61 -17.58 5.41
C VAL A 488 -0.59 -16.88 6.02
N ALA A 489 -1.48 -17.64 6.65
CA ALA A 489 -2.68 -17.12 7.29
C ALA A 489 -2.48 -17.02 8.80
N PHE A 490 -2.71 -15.84 9.37
CA PHE A 490 -2.67 -15.65 10.81
C PHE A 490 -4.07 -15.79 11.40
N ASN A 491 -4.22 -16.73 12.33
CA ASN A 491 -5.47 -16.94 13.05
C ASN A 491 -5.58 -15.89 14.16
N SER A 492 -4.61 -15.89 15.07
CA SER A 492 -4.54 -14.96 16.18
C SER A 492 -3.12 -14.79 16.68
N ILE A 493 -2.86 -13.60 17.24
CA ILE A 493 -1.63 -13.33 18.00
C ILE A 493 -2.02 -13.15 19.46
N VAL A 494 -1.45 -13.98 20.34
CA VAL A 494 -1.63 -13.85 21.77
C VAL A 494 -0.58 -12.86 22.29
N VAL A 495 -1.01 -11.85 23.02
CA VAL A 495 -0.14 -10.83 23.61
C VAL A 495 -0.30 -10.77 25.13
N VAL A 496 0.77 -10.37 25.80
CA VAL A 496 0.78 -10.05 27.23
C VAL A 496 0.28 -8.62 27.44
N ARG A 497 -0.54 -8.43 28.47
CA ARG A 497 -1.17 -7.16 28.83
C ARG A 497 -1.00 -6.91 30.32
N ASP A 498 -0.94 -5.64 30.67
CA ASP A 498 -0.81 -5.17 32.05
C ASP A 498 -2.07 -5.56 32.86
N ALA A 499 -1.84 -6.37 33.89
CA ALA A 499 -2.88 -6.92 34.76
C ALA A 499 -3.62 -5.88 35.61
N SER A 500 -3.09 -4.65 35.72
CA SER A 500 -3.72 -3.58 36.50
C SER A 500 -5.06 -3.11 35.94
N ASN A 501 -5.29 -3.26 34.64
CA ASN A 501 -6.53 -2.85 33.97
C ASN A 501 -7.20 -4.04 33.30
N THR A 502 -8.33 -4.49 33.85
CA THR A 502 -9.07 -5.65 33.33
C THR A 502 -10.42 -5.27 32.74
N ALA A 503 -10.91 -6.07 31.80
CA ALA A 503 -12.28 -6.03 31.30
C ALA A 503 -12.91 -7.42 31.40
N THR A 504 -14.23 -7.48 31.38
CA THR A 504 -14.98 -8.72 31.26
C THR A 504 -15.29 -9.02 29.80
N GLY A 505 -15.18 -10.28 29.39
CA GLY A 505 -15.56 -10.71 28.06
C GLY A 505 -16.01 -12.15 28.05
N VAL A 506 -16.54 -12.57 26.90
CA VAL A 506 -16.81 -13.98 26.62
C VAL A 506 -15.55 -14.58 26.04
N GLY A 507 -15.06 -15.65 26.64
CA GLY A 507 -13.86 -16.30 26.16
C GLY A 507 -14.10 -17.14 24.90
N LEU A 508 -13.08 -17.20 24.05
CA LEU A 508 -13.16 -17.72 22.68
C LEU A 508 -13.38 -19.24 22.62
N PHE A 509 -13.01 -19.97 23.67
CA PHE A 509 -12.96 -21.44 23.61
C PHE A 509 -14.09 -22.13 24.37
N THR A 510 -14.45 -21.59 25.52
CA THR A 510 -15.48 -22.14 26.40
C THR A 510 -16.79 -21.36 26.31
N GLY A 511 -16.75 -20.11 25.81
CA GLY A 511 -17.90 -19.22 25.81
C GLY A 511 -18.30 -18.72 27.19
N GLN A 512 -17.47 -18.97 28.22
CA GLN A 512 -17.71 -18.47 29.56
C GLN A 512 -17.30 -17.00 29.69
N ILE A 513 -17.97 -16.29 30.60
CA ILE A 513 -17.61 -14.92 30.93
C ILE A 513 -16.44 -14.95 31.92
N GLY A 514 -15.35 -14.28 31.56
CA GLY A 514 -14.17 -14.13 32.41
C GLY A 514 -13.60 -12.72 32.36
N THR A 515 -12.56 -12.48 33.17
CA THR A 515 -11.82 -11.21 33.20
C THR A 515 -10.47 -11.34 32.52
N TYR A 516 -10.10 -10.34 31.72
CA TYR A 516 -8.83 -10.31 31.00
C TYR A 516 -8.18 -8.92 31.02
N PRO A 517 -6.84 -8.85 31.03
CA PRO A 517 -6.10 -7.59 31.01
C PRO A 517 -6.23 -6.86 29.67
N THR A 518 -6.35 -5.52 29.69
CA THR A 518 -6.64 -4.71 28.50
C THR A 518 -5.56 -3.70 28.14
N LYS A 519 -4.78 -3.25 29.12
CA LYS A 519 -3.78 -2.21 28.88
C LYS A 519 -2.51 -2.83 28.26
N PRO A 520 -2.02 -2.30 27.13
CA PRO A 520 -0.74 -2.73 26.58
C PRO A 520 0.41 -2.54 27.57
N GLU A 521 1.30 -3.52 27.70
CA GLU A 521 2.58 -3.35 28.41
C GLU A 521 3.55 -2.47 27.62
N CYS A 522 3.39 -2.46 26.31
CA CYS A 522 4.27 -1.75 25.38
C CYS A 522 3.68 -0.39 24.97
N ALA A 523 4.56 0.61 24.85
CA ALA A 523 4.18 1.86 24.20
C ALA A 523 3.82 1.56 22.73
N PRO A 524 2.64 2.00 22.24
CA PRO A 524 2.16 1.69 20.91
C PRO A 524 3.13 2.23 19.85
N GLY A 525 3.51 1.38 18.90
CA GLY A 525 4.35 1.74 17.77
C GLY A 525 4.09 0.77 16.62
N CYS A 526 3.47 1.25 15.54
CA CYS A 526 3.22 0.45 14.34
C CYS A 526 4.25 0.79 13.26
N PRO A 527 4.65 -0.17 12.41
CA PRO A 527 5.51 0.13 11.29
C PRO A 527 4.94 1.28 10.46
N SER A 528 5.78 2.28 10.26
CA SER A 528 5.55 3.37 9.37
C SER A 528 5.41 2.90 7.93
N CYS A 529 4.81 3.75 7.11
CA CYS A 529 4.65 3.53 5.68
C CYS A 529 5.93 3.73 4.87
N CYS A 530 7.05 3.88 5.54
CA CYS A 530 8.33 4.15 4.92
C CYS A 530 9.21 2.92 5.04
N ALA A 531 9.87 2.55 3.96
CA ALA A 531 11.10 1.80 4.07
C ALA A 531 12.22 2.77 4.50
N SER A 532 13.13 2.34 5.35
CA SER A 532 14.38 3.07 5.55
C SER A 532 15.56 2.16 5.24
N THR A 533 16.68 2.76 4.84
CA THR A 533 17.92 2.03 4.61
C THR A 533 19.10 2.88 5.05
N GLU A 534 20.18 2.21 5.43
CA GLU A 534 21.47 2.85 5.68
C GLU A 534 22.31 2.85 4.41
N VAL A 535 22.76 4.03 3.98
CA VAL A 535 23.65 4.22 2.84
C VAL A 535 25.06 4.48 3.36
N VAL A 536 26.04 3.87 2.69
CA VAL A 536 27.46 3.98 3.04
C VAL A 536 27.92 5.43 2.94
N THR A 537 28.52 5.91 4.02
CA THR A 537 29.10 7.25 4.11
C THR A 537 30.58 7.17 4.39
N THR A 538 31.33 8.07 3.76
CA THR A 538 32.76 8.23 3.95
C THR A 538 33.09 9.66 4.36
N VAL A 539 34.30 9.85 4.86
CA VAL A 539 34.90 11.16 5.13
C VAL A 539 36.32 11.16 4.58
N VAL A 540 36.78 12.32 4.09
CA VAL A 540 38.16 12.48 3.62
C VAL A 540 39.09 12.66 4.82
N GLY A 541 40.17 11.88 4.87
CA GLY A 541 41.20 11.97 5.89
C GLY A 541 42.59 11.71 5.31
N LYS A 542 43.59 11.64 6.18
CA LYS A 542 44.98 11.34 5.79
C LYS A 542 45.31 9.88 6.07
N ALA A 543 45.57 9.10 5.02
CA ALA A 543 46.15 7.77 5.08
C ALA A 543 47.65 7.87 4.76
N GLY A 544 48.51 7.71 5.79
CA GLY A 544 49.92 8.04 5.66
C GLY A 544 50.15 9.51 5.27
N SER A 545 50.80 9.73 4.12
CA SER A 545 51.05 11.07 3.53
C SER A 545 50.04 11.46 2.44
N THR A 546 49.06 10.60 2.14
CA THR A 546 48.07 10.79 1.06
C THR A 546 46.66 10.99 1.61
N GLU A 547 45.80 11.68 0.86
CA GLU A 547 44.37 11.75 1.19
C GLU A 547 43.65 10.47 0.75
N ASP A 548 42.72 10.00 1.59
CA ASP A 548 41.89 8.84 1.31
C ASP A 548 40.50 9.01 1.93
N GLN A 549 39.54 8.19 1.51
CA GLN A 549 38.22 8.10 2.11
C GLN A 549 38.20 7.03 3.20
N PHE A 550 37.60 7.36 4.34
CA PHE A 550 37.42 6.45 5.46
C PHE A 550 35.94 6.18 5.68
N MET A 551 35.58 4.90 5.81
CA MET A 551 34.19 4.52 6.09
C MET A 551 33.80 4.93 7.51
N LEU A 552 32.66 5.59 7.65
CA LEU A 552 32.13 6.00 8.94
C LEU A 552 31.36 4.84 9.59
N ARG A 553 31.49 4.70 10.92
CA ARG A 553 30.74 3.69 11.70
C ARG A 553 29.24 3.95 11.75
N ASP A 554 28.84 5.22 11.58
CA ASP A 554 27.46 5.66 11.59
C ASP A 554 27.03 6.01 10.15
N PRO A 555 26.43 5.07 9.39
CA PRO A 555 25.99 5.34 8.03
C PRO A 555 24.85 6.35 7.97
N LEU A 556 24.68 7.01 6.82
CA LEU A 556 23.58 7.95 6.62
C LEU A 556 22.29 7.19 6.31
N LYS A 557 21.27 7.36 7.14
CA LYS A 557 19.96 6.75 6.93
C LYS A 557 19.17 7.54 5.89
N PHE A 558 18.58 6.83 4.94
CA PHE A 558 17.55 7.31 4.01
C PHE A 558 16.20 6.75 4.40
N THR A 559 15.18 7.58 4.26
CA THR A 559 13.79 7.24 4.53
C THR A 559 13.00 7.43 3.25
N LEU A 560 12.33 6.37 2.81
CA LEU A 560 11.42 6.36 1.67
C LEU A 560 10.13 7.06 2.08
N LEU A 561 9.92 8.26 1.57
CA LEU A 561 8.72 9.05 1.79
C LEU A 561 7.83 8.88 0.56
N GLU A 562 6.59 8.44 0.76
CA GLU A 562 5.64 8.25 -0.34
C GLU A 562 6.08 7.18 -1.37
N PRO A 563 6.26 5.90 -0.98
CA PRO A 563 6.50 4.85 -1.96
C PRO A 563 5.26 4.61 -2.84
N ASP A 564 5.33 4.95 -4.14
CA ASP A 564 4.38 4.43 -5.11
C ASP A 564 4.79 3.02 -5.57
N GLY A 565 3.80 2.14 -5.66
CA GLY A 565 3.90 0.77 -6.12
C GLY A 565 4.91 -0.09 -5.37
N ASP A 566 5.85 -0.62 -6.14
CA ASP A 566 6.94 -1.51 -5.74
C ASP A 566 8.23 -0.77 -5.37
N ALA A 567 8.15 0.53 -5.06
CA ALA A 567 9.31 1.31 -4.69
C ALA A 567 10.00 0.71 -3.45
N SER A 568 11.28 0.39 -3.58
CA SER A 568 12.03 -0.28 -2.51
C SER A 568 13.50 0.10 -2.51
N PHE A 569 14.11 0.06 -1.33
CA PHE A 569 15.56 -0.03 -1.25
C PHE A 569 16.03 -1.46 -1.54
N PHE A 570 17.25 -1.62 -2.02
CA PHE A 570 17.90 -2.91 -2.21
C PHE A 570 19.40 -2.82 -1.94
N ALA A 571 19.98 -3.88 -1.37
CA ALA A 571 21.43 -4.00 -1.26
C ALA A 571 22.02 -4.39 -2.61
N THR A 572 23.08 -3.72 -3.05
CA THR A 572 23.74 -4.08 -4.32
C THR A 572 24.61 -5.32 -4.17
N ASN A 573 24.58 -6.19 -5.16
CA ASN A 573 25.51 -7.30 -5.35
C ASN A 573 25.69 -7.56 -6.86
N ASP A 574 26.63 -8.45 -7.20
CA ASP A 574 26.94 -8.78 -8.59
C ASP A 574 25.70 -9.27 -9.38
N ALA A 575 24.79 -10.00 -8.73
CA ALA A 575 23.60 -10.53 -9.37
C ALA A 575 22.53 -9.47 -9.67
N ASN A 576 22.42 -8.41 -8.87
CA ASN A 576 21.35 -7.42 -8.97
C ASN A 576 21.78 -6.03 -9.45
N PHE A 577 23.08 -5.72 -9.44
CA PHE A 577 23.62 -4.44 -9.90
C PHE A 577 24.96 -4.55 -10.64
N GLY A 578 25.45 -5.77 -10.88
CA GLY A 578 26.73 -6.03 -11.53
C GLY A 578 27.93 -5.66 -10.65
N SER A 579 29.10 -6.20 -10.98
CA SER A 579 30.33 -5.88 -10.27
C SER A 579 30.77 -4.44 -10.57
N ASN A 580 31.41 -3.80 -9.59
CA ASN A 580 32.02 -2.48 -9.73
C ASN A 580 33.26 -2.44 -8.82
N ALA A 581 34.35 -1.86 -9.32
CA ALA A 581 35.62 -1.70 -8.61
C ALA A 581 35.48 -1.04 -7.23
N ILE A 582 34.46 -0.19 -7.01
CA ILE A 582 34.23 0.46 -5.70
C ILE A 582 33.37 -0.36 -4.74
N LEU A 583 32.57 -1.32 -5.24
CA LEU A 583 31.69 -2.13 -4.38
C LEU A 583 32.49 -3.15 -3.55
N SER A 584 33.57 -3.70 -4.10
CA SER A 584 34.41 -4.67 -3.38
C SER A 584 35.16 -4.05 -2.19
N PRO A 585 35.82 -2.88 -2.31
CA PRO A 585 36.39 -2.17 -1.16
C PRO A 585 35.36 -1.84 -0.08
N ILE A 586 34.16 -1.39 -0.47
CA ILE A 586 33.07 -1.11 0.48
C ILE A 586 32.69 -2.38 1.24
N ALA A 587 32.52 -3.50 0.54
CA ALA A 587 32.19 -4.78 1.15
C ALA A 587 33.30 -5.29 2.08
N GLN A 588 34.57 -5.13 1.69
CA GLN A 588 35.73 -5.50 2.52
C GLN A 588 35.83 -4.65 3.80
N ALA A 589 35.43 -3.37 3.73
CA ALA A 589 35.33 -2.50 4.89
C ALA A 589 34.12 -2.82 5.79
N GLY A 590 33.23 -3.73 5.38
CA GLY A 590 32.01 -4.12 6.12
C GLY A 590 30.76 -3.30 5.77
N GLY A 591 30.81 -2.49 4.70
CA GLY A 591 29.67 -1.72 4.19
C GLY A 591 28.91 -2.45 3.08
N SER A 592 27.75 -1.90 2.69
CA SER A 592 26.97 -2.37 1.54
C SER A 592 26.31 -1.18 0.86
N ALA A 593 26.69 -0.90 -0.40
CA ALA A 593 26.01 0.12 -1.20
C ALA A 593 24.54 -0.25 -1.39
N LYS A 594 23.68 0.78 -1.40
CA LYS A 594 22.23 0.61 -1.48
C LYS A 594 21.68 1.36 -2.67
N GLY A 595 20.71 0.74 -3.33
CA GLY A 595 19.93 1.36 -4.37
C GLY A 595 18.51 1.63 -3.94
N LEU A 596 17.92 2.65 -4.54
CA LEU A 596 16.49 2.88 -4.63
C LEU A 596 16.03 2.45 -6.01
N ARG A 597 14.93 1.71 -6.11
CA ARG A 597 14.30 1.34 -7.38
C ARG A 597 12.80 1.53 -7.34
N ILE A 598 12.21 1.66 -8.52
CA ILE A 598 10.77 1.60 -8.76
C ILE A 598 10.52 1.02 -10.16
N SER A 599 9.53 0.14 -10.29
CA SER A 599 9.11 -0.43 -11.58
C SER A 599 7.66 -0.09 -11.95
N SER A 600 6.92 0.46 -10.99
CA SER A 600 5.51 0.78 -11.14
C SER A 600 5.28 1.89 -12.16
N ARG A 601 4.38 1.64 -13.10
CA ARG A 601 4.06 2.55 -14.22
C ARG A 601 3.36 3.81 -13.68
N GLY A 602 3.83 4.98 -14.09
CA GLY A 602 3.34 6.26 -13.54
C GLY A 602 3.73 6.50 -12.08
N GLY A 603 4.46 5.56 -11.46
CA GLY A 603 4.80 5.64 -10.04
C GLY A 603 5.86 6.70 -9.78
N ARG A 604 5.78 7.31 -8.61
CA ARG A 604 6.77 8.21 -8.06
C ARG A 604 7.31 7.64 -6.76
N THR A 605 8.61 7.79 -6.54
CA THR A 605 9.20 7.49 -5.24
C THR A 605 10.11 8.62 -4.84
N LEU A 606 10.08 8.95 -3.55
CA LEU A 606 10.93 9.95 -2.92
C LEU A 606 11.65 9.31 -1.73
N ALA A 607 12.96 9.51 -1.62
CA ALA A 607 13.70 9.20 -0.41
C ALA A 607 14.45 10.43 0.08
N LEU A 608 14.45 10.65 1.40
CA LEU A 608 15.21 11.72 2.06
C LEU A 608 16.20 11.12 3.06
N SER A 609 17.45 11.60 3.03
CA SER A 609 18.47 11.26 4.03
C SER A 609 18.18 11.93 5.37
N CYS A 610 18.87 11.53 6.44
CA CYS A 610 19.04 12.41 7.60
C CYS A 610 19.83 13.67 7.23
N ARG A 611 19.68 14.71 8.04
CA ARG A 611 20.36 15.98 7.86
C ARG A 611 21.86 15.83 8.12
N GLU A 612 22.68 16.31 7.18
CA GLU A 612 24.14 16.24 7.25
C GLU A 612 24.77 17.32 6.35
N SER A 613 26.08 17.49 6.46
CA SER A 613 26.87 18.32 5.52
C SER A 613 27.55 17.43 4.49
N PHE A 614 27.30 17.70 3.20
CA PHE A 614 27.80 16.88 2.09
C PHE A 614 28.97 17.56 1.39
N TRP A 615 29.94 16.77 0.95
CA TRP A 615 31.03 17.20 0.09
C TRP A 615 30.84 16.66 -1.33
N ASP A 616 30.80 15.33 -1.47
CA ASP A 616 30.61 14.66 -2.76
C ASP A 616 29.51 13.61 -2.67
N ILE A 617 28.77 13.46 -3.78
CA ILE A 617 27.70 12.46 -3.92
C ILE A 617 28.07 11.53 -5.06
N ASN A 618 28.45 10.29 -4.73
CA ASN A 618 28.83 9.26 -5.71
C ASN A 618 27.67 8.28 -5.92
N PHE A 619 27.16 8.21 -7.15
CA PHE A 619 26.01 7.38 -7.48
C PHE A 619 26.08 6.83 -8.91
N MET A 620 25.16 5.91 -9.21
CA MET A 620 24.97 5.35 -10.54
C MET A 620 23.47 5.31 -10.86
N LEU A 621 23.15 5.47 -12.14
CA LEU A 621 21.78 5.31 -12.66
C LEU A 621 21.69 3.99 -13.42
N ALA A 622 20.59 3.27 -13.27
CA ALA A 622 20.33 2.05 -14.03
C ALA A 622 18.89 1.99 -14.55
N GLY A 623 18.72 1.29 -15.67
CA GLY A 623 17.44 1.01 -16.28
C GLY A 623 17.35 -0.42 -16.81
N ALA A 624 16.22 -1.09 -16.52
CA ALA A 624 15.83 -2.37 -17.07
C ALA A 624 14.50 -2.25 -17.83
N GLY A 625 14.38 -2.89 -18.99
CA GLY A 625 13.17 -2.83 -19.80
C GLY A 625 12.91 -1.44 -20.39
N VAL A 626 11.65 -1.00 -20.42
CA VAL A 626 11.25 0.29 -20.97
C VAL A 626 11.30 1.37 -19.88
N THR A 627 12.36 2.18 -19.89
CA THR A 627 12.60 3.28 -18.94
C THR A 627 12.69 4.65 -19.61
N ALA A 628 12.52 4.72 -20.93
CA ALA A 628 12.56 5.99 -21.64
C ALA A 628 11.42 6.90 -21.14
N ARG A 629 11.75 8.19 -20.95
CA ARG A 629 10.93 9.27 -20.36
C ARG A 629 10.84 9.29 -18.83
N ASP A 630 11.43 8.31 -18.14
CA ASP A 630 11.55 8.39 -16.69
C ASP A 630 12.43 9.58 -16.30
N ARG A 631 12.24 10.07 -15.07
CA ARG A 631 12.98 11.22 -14.54
C ARG A 631 13.58 10.86 -13.19
N VAL A 632 14.83 11.25 -13.00
CA VAL A 632 15.52 11.15 -11.71
C VAL A 632 15.93 12.55 -11.28
N ARG A 633 15.62 12.92 -10.05
CA ARG A 633 15.95 14.22 -9.47
C ARG A 633 16.67 14.01 -8.16
N LEU A 634 17.85 14.61 -8.03
CA LEU A 634 18.53 14.79 -6.76
C LEU A 634 18.30 16.23 -6.31
N PHE A 635 17.98 16.44 -5.05
CA PHE A 635 17.69 17.75 -4.49
C PHE A 635 18.13 17.83 -3.04
N MET A 636 18.18 19.05 -2.51
CA MET A 636 18.50 19.29 -1.11
C MET A 636 17.40 20.09 -0.42
N THR A 637 17.22 19.87 0.88
CA THR A 637 16.21 20.56 1.68
C THR A 637 16.62 20.73 3.15
N PRO A 638 16.41 21.88 3.79
CA PRO A 638 16.76 22.07 5.20
C PRO A 638 15.73 21.46 6.17
N ASP A 639 14.47 21.31 5.73
CA ASP A 639 13.33 20.95 6.59
C ASP A 639 12.32 20.00 5.90
N GLY A 640 12.64 19.47 4.72
CA GLY A 640 11.75 18.66 3.90
C GLY A 640 10.71 19.47 3.09
N ARG A 641 10.50 20.76 3.41
CA ARG A 641 9.44 21.61 2.83
C ARG A 641 9.98 22.56 1.77
N ARG A 642 11.15 23.16 2.01
CA ARG A 642 11.83 24.04 1.04
C ARG A 642 12.88 23.23 0.29
N GLN A 643 12.71 23.04 -1.01
CA GLN A 643 13.60 22.21 -1.81
C GLN A 643 14.31 23.05 -2.88
N PHE A 644 15.59 22.77 -3.12
CA PHE A 644 16.29 23.23 -4.31
C PHE A 644 16.94 22.05 -4.99
N ASP A 645 17.03 22.11 -6.31
CA ASP A 645 17.50 20.98 -7.09
C ASP A 645 19.00 20.96 -7.15
N LEU A 646 19.55 19.76 -7.03
CA LEU A 646 20.97 19.52 -7.21
C LEU A 646 21.25 19.07 -8.64
N ALA A 647 20.52 18.06 -9.11
CA ALA A 647 20.63 17.56 -10.48
C ALA A 647 19.30 16.94 -10.96
N ARG A 648 19.01 17.06 -12.26
CA ARG A 648 17.87 16.38 -12.90
C ARG A 648 18.34 15.58 -14.11
N PHE A 649 17.87 14.34 -14.21
CA PHE A 649 18.15 13.44 -15.31
C PHE A 649 16.85 13.03 -16.00
N ALA A 650 16.84 13.09 -17.32
CA ALA A 650 15.79 12.49 -18.14
C ALA A 650 16.32 11.20 -18.77
N ILE A 651 15.70 10.07 -18.46
CA ILE A 651 16.11 8.77 -18.98
C ILE A 651 15.64 8.64 -20.43
N GLY A 652 16.59 8.47 -21.35
CA GLY A 652 16.35 8.27 -22.77
C GLY A 652 16.52 6.81 -23.18
N ALA A 653 16.51 6.56 -24.49
CA ALA A 653 16.89 5.25 -25.00
C ALA A 653 18.38 5.00 -24.73
N GLY A 654 18.69 4.00 -23.90
CA GLY A 654 20.06 3.55 -23.66
C GLY A 654 20.92 4.43 -22.75
N GLY A 655 20.35 5.40 -22.03
CA GLY A 655 21.10 6.25 -21.11
C GLY A 655 20.29 7.37 -20.45
N ALA A 656 20.96 8.29 -19.77
CA ALA A 656 20.35 9.42 -19.07
C ALA A 656 20.92 10.75 -19.59
N ASN A 657 20.06 11.74 -19.84
CA ASN A 657 20.47 13.10 -20.15
C ASN A 657 20.46 13.95 -18.89
N LEU A 658 21.57 14.61 -18.56
CA LEU A 658 21.61 15.63 -17.52
C LEU A 658 20.86 16.88 -18.02
N THR A 659 19.71 17.18 -17.43
CA THR A 659 18.84 18.30 -17.84
C THR A 659 19.02 19.55 -16.98
N TYR A 660 19.54 19.39 -15.77
CA TYR A 660 19.82 20.48 -14.86
C TYR A 660 20.93 20.07 -13.88
N LEU A 661 21.81 21.01 -13.56
CA LEU A 661 22.80 20.91 -12.49
C LEU A 661 22.80 22.25 -11.75
N GLU A 662 22.86 22.20 -10.42
CA GLU A 662 22.94 23.39 -9.59
C GLU A 662 24.22 24.18 -9.90
N PRO A 663 24.16 25.52 -10.08
CA PRO A 663 25.30 26.32 -10.57
C PRO A 663 26.59 26.24 -9.76
N SER A 664 26.53 26.02 -8.45
CA SER A 664 27.71 25.89 -7.59
C SER A 664 28.30 24.47 -7.61
N SER A 665 27.62 23.51 -8.23
CA SER A 665 28.02 22.11 -8.28
C SER A 665 28.71 21.74 -9.59
N LYS A 666 29.59 20.74 -9.54
CA LYS A 666 30.21 20.13 -10.73
C LYS A 666 29.83 18.66 -10.80
N LEU A 667 29.52 18.17 -12.00
CA LEU A 667 29.24 16.75 -12.21
C LEU A 667 30.39 16.12 -12.99
N TYR A 668 30.88 14.98 -12.51
CA TYR A 668 31.94 14.21 -13.13
C TYR A 668 31.42 12.81 -13.51
N GLY A 669 31.69 12.40 -14.76
CA GLY A 669 31.52 11.02 -15.22
C GLY A 669 32.82 10.23 -15.09
N ASN A 670 32.73 8.99 -14.63
CA ASN A 670 33.87 8.10 -14.37
C ASN A 670 34.93 8.77 -13.46
N GLY A 671 34.46 9.50 -12.45
CA GLY A 671 35.29 10.16 -11.42
C GLY A 671 36.15 11.34 -11.88
N HIS A 672 36.32 11.58 -13.19
CA HIS A 672 37.35 12.52 -13.68
C HIS A 672 36.90 13.44 -14.83
N ILE A 673 35.84 13.11 -15.57
CA ILE A 673 35.41 13.89 -16.74
C ILE A 673 34.28 14.83 -16.34
N GLN A 674 34.53 16.14 -16.32
CA GLN A 674 33.47 17.11 -16.01
C GLN A 674 32.41 17.14 -17.12
N LEU A 675 31.14 17.04 -16.76
CA LEU A 675 30.00 16.96 -17.67
C LEU A 675 29.08 18.19 -17.48
N PRO A 676 28.78 18.94 -18.55
CA PRO A 676 27.85 20.07 -18.48
C PRO A 676 26.38 19.61 -18.55
N PRO A 677 25.42 20.46 -18.17
CA PRO A 677 24.01 20.25 -18.53
C PRO A 677 23.87 20.01 -20.04
N GLY A 678 23.04 19.04 -20.42
CA GLY A 678 22.90 18.51 -21.76
C GLY A 678 23.75 17.25 -22.04
N ALA A 679 24.68 16.88 -21.15
CA ALA A 679 25.50 15.68 -21.32
C ALA A 679 24.66 14.39 -21.26
N PHE A 680 24.97 13.45 -22.16
CA PHE A 680 24.40 12.11 -22.19
C PHE A 680 25.30 11.11 -21.45
N LEU A 681 24.72 10.37 -20.52
CA LEU A 681 25.34 9.35 -19.69
C LEU A 681 24.84 7.97 -20.15
N PRO A 682 25.65 7.19 -20.89
CA PRO A 682 25.17 5.96 -21.49
C PRO A 682 25.05 4.82 -20.47
N PHE A 683 24.03 3.97 -20.64
CA PHE A 683 23.85 2.72 -19.90
C PHE A 683 24.65 1.59 -20.55
N ASN A 684 25.98 1.67 -20.45
CA ASN A 684 26.88 0.76 -21.15
C ASN A 684 27.32 -0.45 -20.32
N ILE A 685 27.11 -0.45 -19.00
CA ILE A 685 27.60 -1.48 -18.11
C ILE A 685 26.45 -2.38 -17.66
N ASN A 686 26.65 -3.70 -17.60
CA ASN A 686 25.63 -4.63 -17.12
C ASN A 686 25.40 -4.47 -15.62
N ALA A 687 24.12 -4.42 -15.22
CA ALA A 687 23.68 -4.23 -13.84
C ALA A 687 22.79 -5.39 -13.35
N GLY A 688 22.99 -6.60 -13.88
CA GLY A 688 22.19 -7.78 -13.50
C GLY A 688 20.68 -7.55 -13.64
N ALA A 689 19.92 -7.85 -12.59
CA ALA A 689 18.46 -7.62 -12.56
C ALA A 689 18.04 -6.14 -12.73
N SER A 690 18.94 -5.18 -12.51
CA SER A 690 18.68 -3.75 -12.74
C SER A 690 18.95 -3.32 -14.20
N GLY A 691 19.24 -4.26 -15.09
CA GLY A 691 19.38 -4.02 -16.53
C GLY A 691 20.78 -3.51 -16.88
N ARG A 692 20.85 -2.29 -17.41
CA ARG A 692 22.14 -1.63 -17.70
C ARG A 692 22.26 -0.34 -16.92
N ARG A 693 23.48 0.01 -16.53
CA ARG A 693 23.81 1.17 -15.71
C ARG A 693 24.84 2.08 -16.34
N THR A 694 24.89 3.30 -15.84
CA THR A 694 25.99 4.24 -16.08
C THR A 694 27.28 3.76 -15.41
N ASP A 695 28.38 4.38 -15.79
CA ASP A 695 29.55 4.44 -14.91
C ASP A 695 29.25 5.26 -13.64
N GLN A 696 30.21 5.31 -12.70
CA GLN A 696 30.10 6.16 -11.53
C GLN A 696 29.96 7.64 -11.94
N ILE A 697 28.98 8.30 -11.33
CA ILE A 697 28.72 9.72 -11.42
C ILE A 697 29.05 10.34 -10.07
N THR A 698 29.80 11.43 -10.09
CA THR A 698 30.14 12.21 -8.88
C THR A 698 29.59 13.61 -9.04
N ILE A 699 28.74 14.07 -8.11
CA ILE A 699 28.45 15.49 -7.95
C ILE A 699 29.37 16.01 -6.87
N ALA A 700 30.31 16.87 -7.25
CA ALA A 700 31.17 17.61 -6.34
C ALA A 700 30.52 18.93 -6.00
N LEU A 701 30.30 19.16 -4.71
CA LEU A 701 29.64 20.37 -4.20
C LEU A 701 30.67 21.48 -3.98
N SER A 702 30.22 22.73 -4.07
CA SER A 702 31.09 23.86 -3.75
C SER A 702 31.46 23.84 -2.27
N MET A 703 32.76 24.00 -2.00
CA MET A 703 33.30 24.23 -0.64
C MET A 703 33.30 25.72 -0.25
N ASP A 704 32.73 26.60 -1.08
CA ASP A 704 32.51 28.00 -0.69
C ASP A 704 31.54 28.04 0.50
N PRO A 705 31.91 28.60 1.67
CA PRO A 705 31.03 28.72 2.82
C PRO A 705 29.71 29.47 2.53
N ARG A 706 29.65 30.23 1.45
CA ARG A 706 28.44 30.95 0.98
C ARG A 706 27.56 30.11 0.07
N ALA A 707 28.04 28.97 -0.42
CA ALA A 707 27.25 28.10 -1.28
C ALA A 707 26.08 27.51 -0.48
N PRO A 708 24.87 27.43 -1.07
CA PRO A 708 23.72 26.87 -0.39
C PRO A 708 23.91 25.38 -0.04
N THR A 709 24.82 24.68 -0.72
CA THR A 709 25.15 23.27 -0.53
C THR A 709 25.99 22.99 0.73
N MET A 710 26.62 24.00 1.34
CA MET A 710 27.45 23.85 2.55
C MET A 710 26.65 23.88 3.86
N ALA A 711 25.32 24.00 3.79
CA ALA A 711 24.46 23.98 4.96
C ALA A 711 24.14 22.54 5.42
N CYS A 712 23.62 22.42 6.64
CA CYS A 712 23.04 21.17 7.14
C CYS A 712 21.73 20.88 6.42
N LEU A 713 21.75 19.92 5.49
CA LEU A 713 20.64 19.64 4.58
C LEU A 713 20.29 18.15 4.58
N HIS A 714 19.07 17.83 4.19
CA HIS A 714 18.68 16.50 3.77
C HIS A 714 18.98 16.36 2.27
N LEU A 715 19.62 15.26 1.87
CA LEU A 715 19.74 14.85 0.49
C LEU A 715 18.51 14.04 0.09
N GLY A 716 17.82 14.52 -0.94
CA GLY A 716 16.65 13.88 -1.52
C GLY A 716 16.93 13.26 -2.87
N VAL A 717 16.33 12.09 -3.11
CA VAL A 717 16.26 11.46 -4.43
C VAL A 717 14.82 11.16 -4.78
N GLU A 718 14.42 11.56 -5.97
CA GLU A 718 13.09 11.34 -6.53
C GLU A 718 13.22 10.63 -7.86
N ILE A 719 12.45 9.56 -8.05
CA ILE A 719 12.31 8.85 -9.32
C ILE A 719 10.85 8.94 -9.74
N ILE A 720 10.58 9.44 -10.94
CA ILE A 720 9.26 9.51 -11.55
C ILE A 720 9.27 8.62 -12.79
N ARG A 721 8.43 7.59 -12.77
CA ARG A 721 8.19 6.68 -13.90
C ARG A 721 7.09 7.26 -14.78
N ASP A 722 7.27 7.25 -16.09
CA ASP A 722 6.23 7.73 -17.01
C ASP A 722 5.13 6.67 -17.19
N GLY A 723 5.46 5.55 -17.86
CA GLY A 723 4.49 4.47 -18.10
C GLY A 723 5.05 3.19 -18.73
N GLY A 724 6.35 3.13 -19.01
CA GLY A 724 6.99 1.95 -19.60
C GLY A 724 7.05 0.75 -18.64
N ALA A 725 7.01 -0.47 -19.20
CA ALA A 725 7.25 -1.70 -18.46
C ALA A 725 8.76 -1.89 -18.23
N GLY A 726 9.26 -1.43 -17.09
CA GLY A 726 10.68 -1.48 -16.76
C GLY A 726 10.94 -1.07 -15.32
N THR A 727 12.21 -0.99 -14.94
CA THR A 727 12.65 -0.57 -13.60
C THR A 727 13.71 0.51 -13.73
N THR A 728 13.58 1.60 -12.99
CA THR A 728 14.59 2.66 -12.91
C THR A 728 15.15 2.67 -11.50
N SER A 729 16.48 2.71 -11.41
CA SER A 729 17.19 2.58 -10.14
C SER A 729 18.27 3.64 -10.01
N VAL A 730 18.45 4.13 -8.78
CA VAL A 730 19.56 5.00 -8.37
C VAL A 730 20.33 4.27 -7.28
N VAL A 731 21.62 4.06 -7.46
CA VAL A 731 22.49 3.44 -6.45
C VAL A 731 23.46 4.45 -5.92
N PHE A 732 23.51 4.63 -4.59
CA PHE A 732 24.55 5.41 -3.93
C PHE A 732 25.71 4.51 -3.58
N ASN A 733 26.88 4.81 -4.14
CA ASN A 733 28.11 4.08 -3.83
C ASN A 733 28.66 4.57 -2.50
N THR A 734 28.96 5.86 -2.44
CA THR A 734 29.45 6.55 -1.24
C THR A 734 28.91 7.96 -1.21
N LEU A 735 28.57 8.43 -0.01
CA LEU A 735 28.30 9.83 0.27
C LEU A 735 29.45 10.36 1.10
N VAL A 736 30.19 11.33 0.56
CA VAL A 736 31.31 11.96 1.26
C VAL A 736 30.76 13.09 2.10
N LEU A 737 30.97 13.01 3.41
CA LEU A 737 30.45 13.97 4.37
C LEU A 737 31.55 14.93 4.82
N VAL A 738 31.16 16.16 5.15
CA VAL A 738 32.04 17.12 5.81
C VAL A 738 31.93 16.90 7.32
N ARG A 739 33.06 16.60 7.95
CA ARG A 739 33.21 16.52 9.41
C ARG A 739 34.43 17.34 9.80
N GLU A 740 34.30 18.19 10.82
CA GLU A 740 35.37 19.08 11.27
C GLU A 740 35.45 19.12 12.79
N GLY A 741 36.65 18.95 13.35
CA GLY A 741 36.87 19.08 14.78
C GLY A 741 38.25 18.59 15.24
N PRO A 742 38.63 18.85 16.51
CA PRO A 742 39.92 18.44 17.07
C PRO A 742 40.04 16.92 17.29
N SER A 743 38.93 16.19 17.17
CA SER A 743 38.84 14.76 17.42
C SER A 743 38.90 13.98 16.10
N ASN A 744 39.97 13.20 15.93
CA ASN A 744 40.13 12.31 14.79
C ASN A 744 39.82 10.87 15.16
N GLY A 745 39.12 10.18 14.27
CA GLY A 745 39.07 8.72 14.23
C GLY A 745 40.31 8.18 13.54
N SER A 746 40.56 6.88 13.72
CA SER A 746 41.57 6.14 12.97
C SER A 746 40.94 4.97 12.23
N GLY A 747 41.47 4.64 11.07
CA GLY A 747 40.99 3.52 10.28
C GLY A 747 41.93 3.22 9.11
N THR A 748 41.53 2.26 8.29
CA THR A 748 42.19 1.93 7.04
C THR A 748 41.48 2.67 5.91
N GLY A 749 42.24 3.39 5.09
CA GLY A 749 41.71 4.13 3.96
C GLY A 749 41.15 3.18 2.88
N LEU A 750 40.03 3.56 2.30
CA LEU A 750 39.23 2.71 1.40
C LEU A 750 39.96 2.43 0.08
N PHE A 751 40.75 3.38 -0.42
CA PHE A 751 41.42 3.25 -1.71
C PHE A 751 42.90 2.87 -1.59
N THR A 752 43.61 3.40 -0.58
CA THR A 752 45.03 3.15 -0.37
C THR A 752 45.30 1.89 0.45
N GLY A 753 44.32 1.43 1.24
CA GLY A 753 44.52 0.36 2.22
C GLY A 753 45.48 0.72 3.36
N GLN A 754 45.90 2.00 3.46
CA GLN A 754 46.83 2.46 4.50
C GLN A 754 46.08 2.93 5.74
N ASN A 755 46.69 2.73 6.91
CA ASN A 755 46.14 3.27 8.15
C ASN A 755 46.32 4.79 8.21
N GLY A 756 45.31 5.47 8.74
CA GLY A 756 45.23 6.92 8.75
C GLY A 756 44.30 7.48 9.80
N THR A 757 44.17 8.80 9.79
CA THR A 757 43.27 9.55 10.67
C THR A 757 42.31 10.41 9.87
N TYR A 758 41.08 10.56 10.38
CA TYR A 758 40.02 11.30 9.72
C TYR A 758 39.16 12.05 10.74
N PRO A 759 38.59 13.21 10.39
CA PRO A 759 37.75 13.96 11.30
C PRO A 759 36.42 13.23 11.57
N THR A 760 35.98 13.21 12.82
CA THR A 760 34.78 12.44 13.24
C THR A 760 33.62 13.29 13.74
N ARG A 761 33.86 14.56 14.04
CA ARG A 761 32.86 15.46 14.60
C ARG A 761 31.88 15.95 13.54
N GLN A 762 30.59 15.70 13.79
CA GLN A 762 29.51 16.20 12.94
C GLN A 762 29.33 17.71 13.10
N PRO A 763 29.19 18.47 12.00
CA PRO A 763 28.85 19.89 12.06
C PRO A 763 27.33 20.11 12.26
N CYS A 764 26.51 19.07 12.08
CA CYS A 764 25.06 19.14 12.06
C CYS A 764 24.41 18.29 13.16
N ASP A 765 23.29 18.76 13.74
CA ASP A 765 22.45 17.86 14.54
C ASP A 765 21.76 16.87 13.61
N ARG A 766 21.93 15.58 13.91
CA ARG A 766 21.37 14.46 13.14
C ARG A 766 19.85 14.39 13.31
N ALA A 767 19.13 15.11 12.46
CA ALA A 767 17.68 15.05 12.34
C ALA A 767 17.31 14.17 11.15
N CYS A 768 16.52 13.11 11.36
CA CYS A 768 16.05 12.25 10.28
C CYS A 768 14.58 12.58 9.94
N PRO A 769 14.17 12.51 8.66
CA PRO A 769 12.77 12.62 8.28
C PRO A 769 11.94 11.64 9.10
N LYS A 770 10.86 12.15 9.72
CA LYS A 770 9.88 11.30 10.37
C LYS A 770 8.90 10.85 9.30
N CYS A 771 8.49 9.60 9.41
CA CYS A 771 7.34 9.12 8.70
C CYS A 771 6.10 9.63 9.43
N ASP A 772 5.42 10.59 8.82
CA ASP A 772 4.12 11.03 9.34
C ASP A 772 3.16 9.83 9.21
N LEU A 773 2.60 9.42 10.36
CA LEU A 773 1.69 8.28 10.53
C LEU A 773 0.33 8.49 9.89
#